data_AF-A0A914SR48-F1
#
_entry.id   AF-A0A914SR48-F1
#
_cell.length_a   1.000
_cell.length_b   1.000
_cell.length_c   1.000
_cell.angle_alpha   90.00
_cell.angle_beta   90.00
_cell.angle_gamma   90.00
#
_symmetry.space_group_name_H-M   'P 1'
#
loop_
_entity.id
_entity.type
_entity.pdbx_description
1 polymer ?
#
loop_
_entity_poly.entity_id
_entity_poly.type
_entity_poly.pdbx_seq_one_letter_code
_entity_poly.pdbx_strand_id
1 'polypeptide(L)'
;MASRGNGRNALCRQLKALAEAVVVAGDCTFSIRPDNTSQVLTLFALVDSDTGMEWVGVVMAVMTTKEQADYEAIIREILSAWQRLNIEPTFGRVHSDYEDGLMNALKLLGGDDKLFGCNFHFCQATYRMIVKLKLYYHYKAGISRDNVYHIIRKWLRDLLCLPFLMKQGIQFYWNNVLKFPPKPVADNIPWPVKELEEMVAYYESEWVSRKDNSFCFFGLDRVRNVNVLECFHSVGKQRFPKRPTYKNFLDAQRMAFSQYEARLKQLELGYDSRPQEHKYADMDARLKSCEVDYIEGKANAENPSQLIRVLAAHLKRVNYVVHDIRNRSTNTVKSEKKTGKKEDALKSVLLDKTLDSLDYNEQASIIDKTITGDTDDAADQQDYDIDQIYKSMVEDDFHLSCELGSDTITLSDDDDGKKPAKIRKVEKQNEDVKSVEQKEDGHDDGNLVDRSMFEEPPLPERPRHFNAPTVEQLQQALIALGIDPEEAYGSPLLLHHNNNISQKAENLFAIHKIDGDGNCGFRAVSYLLTGTQKYHWRLRLIATNELAVNAEKWDRIVGRGERLLYVHQARQLARMAPRPFAQQEWYLNNDHLFVLSSIINMNIYTVCKSKRTLFQPHSSLGYRSNEADPNLFIWFAHRHFTACVRPR
;
A
#
# COMPACT_ATOMS: atom_id res chain seq x y z
N MET A 1 1.06 26.07 -32.34
CA MET A 1 0.30 27.33 -32.13
C MET A 1 1.03 28.24 -31.12
N ALA A 2 2.06 28.96 -31.57
CA ALA A 2 2.75 29.95 -30.74
C ALA A 2 2.60 31.33 -31.39
N SER A 3 1.60 32.12 -30.95
CA SER A 3 1.47 33.52 -31.34
C SER A 3 1.22 34.40 -30.11
N ARG A 4 1.98 35.49 -30.04
CA ARG A 4 2.05 36.57 -29.02
C ARG A 4 3.01 36.33 -27.84
N GLY A 5 4.20 36.96 -27.95
CA GLY A 5 5.13 37.38 -26.87
C GLY A 5 5.39 36.41 -25.72
N ASN A 6 4.46 36.32 -24.77
CA ASN A 6 4.59 35.50 -23.57
C ASN A 6 4.60 33.99 -23.87
N GLY A 7 3.88 33.53 -24.90
CA GLY A 7 3.80 32.10 -25.23
C GLY A 7 5.11 31.50 -25.72
N ARG A 8 6.00 32.30 -26.32
CA ARG A 8 7.31 31.83 -26.79
C ARG A 8 8.27 31.58 -25.62
N ASN A 9 8.23 32.46 -24.62
CA ASN A 9 9.04 32.31 -23.39
C ASN A 9 8.56 31.12 -22.56
N ALA A 10 7.24 30.91 -22.46
CA ALA A 10 6.63 29.77 -21.77
C ALA A 10 7.07 28.43 -22.39
N LEU A 11 6.92 28.30 -23.72
CA LEU A 11 7.33 27.10 -24.46
C LEU A 11 8.83 26.83 -24.32
N CYS A 12 9.65 27.89 -24.40
CA CYS A 12 11.09 27.79 -24.21
C CYS A 12 11.44 27.25 -22.81
N ARG A 13 10.73 27.71 -21.77
CA ARG A 13 10.97 27.27 -20.38
C ARG A 13 10.61 25.80 -20.16
N GLN A 14 9.49 25.32 -20.73
CA GLN A 14 9.09 23.91 -20.64
C GLN A 14 10.03 22.98 -21.41
N LEU A 15 10.41 23.37 -22.62
CA LEU A 15 11.37 22.60 -23.41
C LEU A 15 12.75 22.59 -22.75
N LYS A 16 13.17 23.70 -22.14
CA LYS A 16 14.40 23.76 -21.35
C LYS A 16 14.32 22.85 -20.12
N ALA A 17 13.21 22.89 -19.37
CA ALA A 17 12.99 22.00 -18.24
C ALA A 17 13.01 20.51 -18.63
N LEU A 18 12.48 20.16 -19.80
CA LEU A 18 12.59 18.80 -20.34
C LEU A 18 14.03 18.44 -20.72
N ALA A 19 14.78 19.37 -21.32
CA ALA A 19 16.17 19.18 -21.73
C ALA A 19 17.13 19.00 -20.54
N GLU A 20 16.87 19.67 -19.42
CA GLU A 20 17.70 19.68 -18.22
C GLU A 20 17.19 18.73 -17.12
N ALA A 21 16.15 17.95 -17.40
CA ALA A 21 15.51 17.08 -16.41
C ALA A 21 16.47 16.00 -15.87
N VAL A 22 16.39 15.68 -14.58
CA VAL A 22 17.07 14.49 -14.05
C VAL A 22 16.46 13.23 -14.69
N VAL A 23 15.13 13.23 -14.81
CA VAL A 23 14.37 12.15 -15.43
C VAL A 23 13.25 12.73 -16.28
N VAL A 24 13.10 12.20 -17.49
CA VAL A 24 11.91 12.37 -18.33
C VAL A 24 11.03 11.14 -18.15
N ALA A 25 9.76 11.30 -17.81
CA ALA A 25 8.82 10.19 -17.73
C ALA A 25 7.69 10.36 -18.77
N GLY A 26 7.43 9.32 -19.57
CA GLY A 26 6.38 9.28 -20.58
C GLY A 26 5.30 8.24 -20.24
N ASP A 27 4.05 8.58 -20.52
CA ASP A 27 2.90 7.67 -20.40
C ASP A 27 1.74 8.13 -21.29
N CYS A 28 0.92 7.17 -21.70
CA CYS A 28 -0.23 7.37 -22.57
C CYS A 28 -1.55 7.08 -21.85
N THR A 29 -2.52 7.99 -21.99
CA THR A 29 -3.88 7.74 -21.52
C THR A 29 -4.84 7.54 -22.67
N PHE A 30 -5.58 6.42 -22.59
CA PHE A 30 -6.72 6.14 -23.46
C PHE A 30 -8.02 6.67 -22.87
N SER A 31 -8.07 6.92 -21.57
CA SER A 31 -9.32 7.14 -20.85
C SER A 31 -9.89 8.56 -20.99
N ILE A 32 -9.02 9.54 -21.24
CA ILE A 32 -9.38 10.95 -21.41
C ILE A 32 -8.72 11.40 -22.69
N ARG A 33 -9.50 11.47 -23.75
CA ARG A 33 -8.98 11.86 -25.05
C ARG A 33 -10.09 12.51 -25.88
N PRO A 34 -9.78 13.51 -26.71
CA PRO A 34 -10.77 14.09 -27.60
C PRO A 34 -11.42 13.04 -28.52
N ASP A 35 -12.61 13.34 -29.03
CA ASP A 35 -13.22 12.51 -30.07
C ASP A 35 -12.29 12.35 -31.29
N ASN A 36 -12.37 11.20 -31.97
CA ASN A 36 -11.53 10.84 -33.14
C ASN A 36 -10.02 10.73 -32.85
N THR A 37 -9.64 10.57 -31.58
CA THR A 37 -8.26 10.31 -31.17
C THR A 37 -8.14 8.93 -30.55
N SER A 38 -6.95 8.34 -30.62
CA SER A 38 -6.67 7.05 -30.00
C SER A 38 -6.14 7.19 -28.59
N GLN A 39 -5.33 8.22 -28.34
CA GLN A 39 -4.68 8.44 -27.05
C GLN A 39 -4.11 9.84 -26.89
N VAL A 40 -3.65 10.13 -25.68
CA VAL A 40 -2.89 11.31 -25.34
C VAL A 40 -1.57 10.86 -24.70
N LEU A 41 -0.44 11.21 -25.33
CA LEU A 41 0.89 11.08 -24.75
C LEU A 41 1.14 12.26 -23.82
N THR A 42 1.73 11.98 -22.66
CA THR A 42 2.18 12.98 -21.70
C THR A 42 3.63 12.73 -21.32
N LEU A 43 4.47 13.78 -21.38
CA LEU A 43 5.83 13.75 -20.86
C LEU A 43 5.93 14.69 -19.66
N PHE A 44 6.55 14.17 -18.60
CA PHE A 44 6.86 14.89 -17.38
C PHE A 44 8.37 14.97 -17.21
N ALA A 45 8.85 16.08 -16.68
CA ALA A 45 10.25 16.31 -16.32
C ALA A 45 10.36 16.31 -14.79
N LEU A 46 11.30 15.55 -14.24
CA LEU A 46 11.76 15.69 -12.87
C LEU A 46 12.86 16.75 -12.87
N VAL A 47 12.51 17.95 -12.41
CA VAL A 47 13.43 19.08 -12.34
C VAL A 47 14.12 19.06 -10.99
N ASP A 48 15.45 19.18 -11.00
CA ASP A 48 16.25 19.41 -9.79
C ASP A 48 16.39 20.91 -9.56
N SER A 49 16.19 21.33 -8.33
CA SER A 49 16.32 22.72 -7.90
C SER A 49 17.03 22.76 -6.56
N ASP A 50 17.54 23.92 -6.17
CA ASP A 50 18.23 24.10 -4.88
C ASP A 50 17.36 23.69 -3.67
N THR A 51 16.03 23.70 -3.84
CA THR A 51 15.06 23.34 -2.80
C THR A 51 14.54 21.90 -2.92
N GLY A 52 15.09 21.11 -3.83
CA GLY A 52 14.75 19.71 -4.06
C GLY A 52 14.18 19.42 -5.45
N MET A 53 13.66 18.20 -5.61
CA MET A 53 13.21 17.67 -6.89
C MET A 53 11.69 17.76 -7.04
N GLU A 54 11.21 18.17 -8.22
CA GLU A 54 9.76 18.23 -8.51
C GLU A 54 9.41 17.79 -9.93
N TRP A 55 8.31 17.03 -10.02
CA TRP A 55 7.74 16.62 -11.30
C TRP A 55 6.86 17.72 -11.91
N VAL A 56 7.10 18.01 -13.18
CA VAL A 56 6.36 19.02 -13.95
C VAL A 56 5.94 18.44 -15.29
N GLY A 57 4.66 18.60 -15.67
CA GLY A 57 4.18 18.25 -17.00
C GLY A 57 4.70 19.23 -18.05
N VAL A 58 5.40 18.73 -19.07
CA VAL A 58 6.12 19.56 -20.07
C VAL A 58 5.63 19.36 -21.49
N VAL A 59 5.20 18.15 -21.85
CA VAL A 59 4.65 17.88 -23.20
C VAL A 59 3.35 17.12 -23.08
N MET A 60 2.41 17.48 -23.94
CA MET A 60 1.22 16.69 -24.19
C MET A 60 0.92 16.66 -25.68
N ALA A 61 0.71 15.47 -26.19
CA ALA A 61 0.42 15.26 -27.60
C ALA A 61 -0.83 14.40 -27.74
N VAL A 62 -1.74 14.87 -28.58
CA VAL A 62 -2.95 14.13 -28.94
C VAL A 62 -2.65 13.33 -30.20
N MET A 63 -2.89 12.03 -30.16
CA MET A 63 -2.52 11.11 -31.25
C MET A 63 -3.75 10.43 -31.83
N THR A 64 -3.75 10.30 -33.15
CA THR A 64 -4.81 9.62 -33.90
C THR A 64 -4.65 8.10 -33.89
N THR A 65 -3.41 7.59 -33.79
CA THR A 65 -3.14 6.15 -33.69
C THR A 65 -2.29 5.82 -32.45
N LYS A 66 -1.93 4.54 -32.32
CA LYS A 66 -0.98 4.03 -31.32
C LYS A 66 0.28 3.45 -31.96
N GLU A 67 0.55 3.85 -33.19
CA GLU A 67 1.68 3.34 -33.93
C GLU A 67 2.98 4.01 -33.46
N GLN A 68 4.07 3.27 -33.54
CA GLN A 68 5.41 3.77 -33.22
C GLN A 68 5.74 5.08 -33.98
N ALA A 69 5.32 5.17 -35.24
CA ALA A 69 5.54 6.35 -36.08
C ALA A 69 4.95 7.64 -35.48
N ASP A 70 3.77 7.58 -34.84
CA ASP A 70 3.17 8.75 -34.21
C ASP A 70 4.00 9.20 -32.99
N TYR A 71 4.51 8.26 -32.19
CA TYR A 71 5.39 8.57 -31.07
C TYR A 71 6.70 9.21 -31.57
N GLU A 72 7.34 8.60 -32.57
CA GLU A 72 8.56 9.12 -33.16
C GLU A 72 8.37 10.53 -33.74
N ALA A 73 7.23 10.81 -34.39
CA ALA A 73 6.92 12.13 -34.91
C ALA A 73 6.90 13.20 -33.79
N ILE A 74 6.29 12.87 -32.65
CA ILE A 74 6.27 13.78 -31.48
C ILE A 74 7.67 13.99 -30.94
N ILE A 75 8.45 12.93 -30.75
CA ILE A 75 9.81 13.02 -30.23
C ILE A 75 10.72 13.82 -31.17
N ARG A 76 10.63 13.60 -32.49
CA ARG A 76 11.39 14.37 -33.49
C ARG A 76 11.02 15.85 -33.50
N GLU A 77 9.75 16.20 -33.23
CA GLU A 77 9.35 17.60 -33.10
C GLU A 77 9.97 18.25 -31.85
N ILE A 78 10.08 17.53 -30.72
CA ILE A 78 10.79 18.00 -29.52
C ILE A 78 12.26 18.26 -29.84
N LEU A 79 12.94 17.29 -30.46
CA LEU A 79 14.36 17.42 -30.86
C LEU A 79 14.57 18.62 -31.80
N SER A 80 13.69 18.76 -32.79
CA SER A 80 13.71 19.89 -33.73
C SER A 80 13.46 21.22 -33.03
N ALA A 81 12.58 21.25 -32.01
CA ALA A 81 12.33 22.43 -31.22
C ALA A 81 13.54 22.84 -30.37
N TRP A 82 14.25 21.89 -29.78
CA TRP A 82 15.51 22.13 -29.08
C TRP A 82 16.57 22.72 -30.00
N GLN A 83 16.76 22.14 -31.18
CA GLN A 83 17.71 22.65 -32.17
C GLN A 83 17.38 24.10 -32.59
N ARG A 84 16.11 24.40 -32.90
CA ARG A 84 15.67 25.76 -33.26
C ARG A 84 15.84 26.78 -32.14
N LEU A 85 15.81 26.33 -30.88
CA LEU A 85 15.97 27.16 -29.69
C LEU A 85 17.40 27.16 -29.14
N ASN A 86 18.33 26.45 -29.79
CA ASN A 86 19.70 26.26 -29.33
C ASN A 86 19.76 25.75 -27.87
N ILE A 87 18.91 24.78 -27.55
CA ILE A 87 18.86 24.08 -26.28
C ILE A 87 19.58 22.74 -26.47
N GLU A 88 20.68 22.53 -25.75
CA GLU A 88 21.38 21.25 -25.73
C GLU A 88 20.79 20.36 -24.62
N PRO A 89 20.23 19.19 -24.94
CA PRO A 89 19.66 18.29 -23.94
C PRO A 89 20.77 17.65 -23.08
N THR A 90 20.61 17.78 -21.77
CA THR A 90 21.52 17.25 -20.74
C THR A 90 20.84 16.26 -19.79
N PHE A 91 19.57 15.90 -20.07
CA PHE A 91 18.79 15.09 -19.15
C PHE A 91 19.42 13.72 -18.86
N GLY A 92 19.15 13.24 -17.65
CA GLY A 92 19.80 12.04 -17.10
C GLY A 92 19.20 10.73 -17.63
N ARG A 93 17.89 10.55 -17.49
CA ARG A 93 17.21 9.27 -17.76
C ARG A 93 15.85 9.47 -18.42
N VAL A 94 15.35 8.43 -19.08
CA VAL A 94 14.01 8.39 -19.68
C VAL A 94 13.25 7.18 -19.14
N HIS A 95 12.02 7.39 -18.68
CA HIS A 95 11.18 6.40 -18.04
C HIS A 95 9.87 6.25 -18.81
N SER A 96 9.38 5.02 -18.98
CA SER A 96 8.07 4.74 -19.55
C SER A 96 7.45 3.47 -18.98
N ASP A 97 6.19 3.21 -19.31
CA ASP A 97 5.71 1.84 -19.33
C ASP A 97 6.44 1.00 -20.40
N TYR A 98 6.14 -0.31 -20.46
CA TYR A 98 6.77 -1.22 -21.41
C TYR A 98 6.01 -1.29 -22.75
N GLU A 99 5.42 -0.18 -23.21
CA GLU A 99 4.83 -0.13 -24.55
C GLU A 99 5.94 0.02 -25.60
N ASP A 100 6.16 -1.01 -26.41
CA ASP A 100 7.28 -1.07 -27.37
C ASP A 100 7.36 0.15 -28.30
N GLY A 101 6.24 0.62 -28.82
CA GLY A 101 6.20 1.78 -29.71
C GLY A 101 6.68 3.06 -29.03
N LEU A 102 6.28 3.28 -27.78
CA LEU A 102 6.70 4.43 -26.99
C LEU A 102 8.15 4.28 -26.54
N MET A 103 8.55 3.11 -26.05
CA MET A 103 9.92 2.79 -25.67
C MET A 103 10.89 3.04 -26.83
N ASN A 104 10.57 2.55 -28.03
CA ASN A 104 11.39 2.74 -29.22
C ASN A 104 11.51 4.22 -29.62
N ALA A 105 10.42 4.98 -29.54
CA ALA A 105 10.47 6.41 -29.82
C ALA A 105 11.29 7.19 -28.79
N LEU A 106 11.19 6.83 -27.50
CA LEU A 106 11.94 7.48 -26.42
C LEU A 106 13.46 7.20 -26.49
N LYS A 107 13.90 6.14 -27.17
CA LYS A 107 15.32 5.92 -27.51
C LYS A 107 15.88 7.05 -28.36
N LEU A 108 15.05 7.70 -29.18
CA LEU A 108 15.48 8.87 -29.95
C LEU A 108 15.82 10.08 -29.06
N LEU A 109 15.27 10.15 -27.85
CA LEU A 109 15.66 11.16 -26.87
C LEU A 109 17.00 10.79 -26.23
N GLY A 110 17.07 9.64 -25.57
CA GLY A 110 18.14 9.35 -24.60
C GLY A 110 19.14 8.26 -25.00
N GLY A 111 18.90 7.51 -26.07
CA GLY A 111 19.62 6.26 -26.33
C GLY A 111 19.10 5.07 -25.50
N ASP A 112 19.61 3.87 -25.80
CA ASP A 112 19.21 2.62 -25.13
C ASP A 112 19.67 2.54 -23.66
N ASP A 113 20.79 3.18 -23.32
CA ASP A 113 21.41 3.13 -22.00
C ASP A 113 20.68 3.98 -20.95
N LYS A 114 19.97 5.03 -21.40
CA LYS A 114 19.18 5.94 -20.56
C LYS A 114 17.71 5.55 -20.44
N LEU A 115 17.25 4.52 -21.14
CA LEU A 115 15.85 4.11 -21.15
C LEU A 115 15.55 3.10 -20.04
N PHE A 116 14.57 3.43 -19.21
CA PHE A 116 14.11 2.64 -18.09
C PHE A 116 12.59 2.42 -18.18
N GLY A 117 12.16 1.23 -17.79
CA GLY A 117 10.77 0.86 -17.67
C GLY A 117 10.25 1.15 -16.26
N CYS A 118 8.93 1.13 -16.12
CA CYS A 118 8.28 1.36 -14.85
C CYS A 118 8.24 0.08 -13.99
N ASN A 119 8.77 0.13 -12.77
CA ASN A 119 8.72 -0.99 -11.82
C ASN A 119 7.30 -1.46 -11.52
N PHE A 120 6.32 -0.55 -11.48
CA PHE A 120 4.92 -0.93 -11.27
C PHE A 120 4.41 -1.84 -12.40
N HIS A 121 4.67 -1.48 -13.66
CA HIS A 121 4.24 -2.25 -14.82
C HIS A 121 4.99 -3.59 -14.93
N PHE A 122 6.29 -3.61 -14.60
CA PHE A 122 7.06 -4.84 -14.47
C PHE A 122 6.45 -5.79 -13.42
N CYS A 123 6.19 -5.28 -12.21
CA CYS A 123 5.59 -6.06 -11.13
C CYS A 123 4.20 -6.59 -11.53
N GLN A 124 3.42 -5.76 -12.22
CA GLN A 124 2.09 -6.12 -12.68
C GLN A 124 2.14 -7.22 -13.74
N ALA A 125 3.05 -7.14 -14.72
CA ALA A 125 3.22 -8.14 -15.77
C ALA A 125 3.68 -9.48 -15.17
N THR A 126 4.70 -9.46 -14.32
CA THR A 126 5.20 -10.65 -13.60
C THR A 126 4.08 -11.29 -12.77
N TYR A 127 3.31 -10.49 -12.03
CA TYR A 127 2.20 -10.99 -11.23
C TYR A 127 1.07 -11.58 -12.07
N ARG A 128 0.73 -10.99 -13.22
CA ARG A 128 -0.26 -11.58 -14.15
C ARG A 128 0.19 -12.94 -14.65
N MET A 129 1.49 -13.13 -14.89
CA MET A 129 2.02 -14.43 -15.26
C MET A 129 1.90 -15.45 -14.13
N ILE A 130 2.23 -15.07 -12.89
CA ILE A 130 2.01 -15.90 -11.69
C ILE A 130 0.54 -16.35 -11.59
N VAL A 131 -0.42 -15.46 -11.84
CA VAL A 131 -1.85 -15.80 -11.83
C VAL A 131 -2.23 -16.72 -13.00
N LYS A 132 -1.76 -16.42 -14.21
CA LYS A 132 -2.04 -17.22 -15.42
C LYS A 132 -1.57 -18.67 -15.26
N LEU A 133 -0.40 -18.85 -14.66
CA LEU A 133 0.20 -20.15 -14.38
C LEU A 133 -0.33 -20.78 -13.08
N LYS A 134 -1.39 -20.24 -12.46
CA LYS A 134 -1.98 -20.74 -11.21
C LYS A 134 -1.02 -20.80 -10.02
N LEU A 135 0.15 -20.16 -10.10
CA LEU A 135 1.15 -20.07 -9.03
C LEU A 135 0.74 -19.08 -7.91
N TYR A 136 -0.39 -18.40 -8.06
CA TYR A 136 -0.92 -17.44 -7.09
C TYR A 136 -1.07 -18.02 -5.68
N TYR A 137 -1.52 -19.27 -5.55
CA TYR A 137 -1.70 -19.91 -4.25
C TYR A 137 -0.37 -20.07 -3.52
N HIS A 138 0.68 -20.51 -4.23
CA HIS A 138 2.03 -20.59 -3.69
C HIS A 138 2.58 -19.19 -3.35
N TYR A 139 2.33 -18.19 -4.19
CA TYR A 139 2.72 -16.81 -3.91
C TYR A 139 2.07 -16.24 -2.63
N LYS A 140 0.82 -16.64 -2.32
CA LYS A 140 0.06 -16.18 -1.15
C LYS A 140 0.24 -17.05 0.09
N ALA A 141 0.63 -18.32 -0.06
CA ALA A 141 0.75 -19.32 1.00
C ALA A 141 1.39 -18.73 2.25
N GLY A 142 0.74 -18.90 3.42
CA GLY A 142 1.13 -18.28 4.69
C GLY A 142 2.61 -18.49 5.07
N ILE A 143 3.12 -17.70 6.02
CA ILE A 143 4.53 -17.75 6.45
C ILE A 143 4.76 -18.92 7.44
N SER A 144 3.94 -19.98 7.41
CA SER A 144 4.29 -21.17 8.20
C SER A 144 5.58 -21.72 7.62
N ARG A 145 6.64 -21.82 8.45
CA ARG A 145 7.95 -22.32 8.02
C ARG A 145 7.85 -23.76 7.51
N ASP A 146 6.89 -24.50 8.05
CA ASP A 146 6.63 -25.91 7.73
C ASP A 146 5.84 -26.09 6.43
N ASN A 147 5.45 -24.99 5.79
CA ASN A 147 4.77 -25.05 4.51
C ASN A 147 5.81 -25.11 3.39
N VAL A 148 5.92 -26.27 2.76
CA VAL A 148 6.77 -26.55 1.60
C VAL A 148 6.58 -25.53 0.45
N TYR A 149 5.41 -24.90 0.34
CA TYR A 149 5.15 -23.81 -0.62
C TYR A 149 5.85 -22.48 -0.29
N HIS A 150 6.45 -22.33 0.89
CA HIS A 150 7.26 -21.17 1.28
C HIS A 150 8.47 -20.99 0.34
N ILE A 151 9.05 -22.10 -0.14
CA ILE A 151 10.21 -22.08 -1.05
C ILE A 151 9.81 -21.47 -2.39
N ILE A 152 8.69 -21.91 -2.98
CA ILE A 152 8.13 -21.33 -4.21
C ILE A 152 7.80 -19.85 -3.99
N ARG A 153 7.18 -19.51 -2.87
CA ARG A 153 6.86 -18.11 -2.53
C ARG A 153 8.11 -17.23 -2.51
N LYS A 154 9.20 -17.71 -1.92
CA LYS A 154 10.48 -17.01 -1.85
C LYS A 154 11.05 -16.82 -3.26
N TRP A 155 11.13 -17.89 -4.04
CA TRP A 155 11.61 -17.84 -5.42
C TRP A 155 10.82 -16.84 -6.29
N LEU A 156 9.48 -16.86 -6.23
CA LEU A 156 8.63 -15.89 -6.93
C LEU A 156 8.85 -14.44 -6.51
N ARG A 157 9.24 -14.20 -5.26
CA ARG A 157 9.56 -12.86 -4.75
C ARG A 157 10.95 -12.42 -5.18
N ASP A 158 11.89 -13.35 -5.25
CA ASP A 158 13.24 -13.07 -5.73
C ASP A 158 13.18 -12.66 -7.22
N LEU A 159 12.31 -13.28 -8.03
CA LEU A 159 12.00 -12.81 -9.40
C LEU A 159 11.51 -11.35 -9.45
N LEU A 160 10.70 -10.91 -8.47
CA LEU A 160 10.23 -9.52 -8.39
C LEU A 160 11.33 -8.56 -7.90
N CYS A 161 12.37 -9.07 -7.24
CA CYS A 161 13.49 -8.27 -6.74
C CYS A 161 14.66 -8.20 -7.72
N LEU A 162 14.74 -9.14 -8.68
CA LEU A 162 15.86 -9.23 -9.61
C LEU A 162 16.22 -7.89 -10.30
N PRO A 163 15.25 -7.08 -10.80
CA PRO A 163 15.52 -5.75 -11.37
C PRO A 163 16.34 -4.80 -10.50
N PHE A 164 16.33 -4.96 -9.19
CA PHE A 164 17.02 -4.08 -8.26
C PHE A 164 18.50 -4.44 -8.09
N LEU A 165 19.01 -5.45 -8.78
CA LEU A 165 20.44 -5.69 -8.89
C LEU A 165 21.03 -4.81 -10.01
N MET A 166 22.33 -4.51 -9.89
CA MET A 166 23.09 -3.97 -11.02
C MET A 166 23.05 -4.93 -12.22
N LYS A 167 23.19 -4.42 -13.45
CA LYS A 167 23.04 -5.20 -14.69
C LYS A 167 23.84 -6.51 -14.69
N GLN A 168 25.09 -6.48 -14.22
CA GLN A 168 25.94 -7.66 -14.10
C GLN A 168 25.40 -8.66 -13.06
N GLY A 169 24.91 -8.14 -11.93
CA GLY A 169 24.29 -8.92 -10.86
C GLY A 169 22.99 -9.59 -11.30
N ILE A 170 22.19 -8.94 -12.16
CA ILE A 170 20.99 -9.53 -12.76
C ILE A 170 21.34 -10.81 -13.52
N GLN A 171 22.28 -10.72 -14.47
CA GLN A 171 22.64 -11.87 -15.30
C GLN A 171 23.27 -12.99 -14.47
N PHE A 172 24.15 -12.62 -13.54
CA PHE A 172 24.78 -13.56 -12.62
C PHE A 172 23.72 -14.30 -11.78
N TYR A 173 22.83 -13.57 -11.11
CA TYR A 173 21.85 -14.18 -10.23
C TYR A 173 20.79 -14.99 -10.99
N TRP A 174 20.42 -14.54 -12.19
CA TRP A 174 19.57 -15.32 -13.08
C TRP A 174 20.21 -16.67 -13.41
N ASN A 175 21.42 -16.66 -13.97
CA ASN A 175 22.10 -17.85 -14.47
C ASN A 175 22.44 -18.87 -13.39
N ASN A 176 22.69 -18.42 -12.16
CA ASN A 176 23.14 -19.30 -11.07
C ASN A 176 22.03 -19.66 -10.08
N VAL A 177 20.94 -18.87 -10.00
CA VAL A 177 19.93 -19.04 -8.95
C VAL A 177 18.52 -19.12 -9.52
N LEU A 178 18.05 -18.06 -10.20
CA LEU A 178 16.62 -17.96 -10.54
C LEU A 178 16.19 -18.75 -11.76
N LYS A 179 17.12 -19.05 -12.68
CA LYS A 179 16.86 -19.91 -13.84
C LYS A 179 16.53 -21.35 -13.44
N PHE A 180 16.94 -21.79 -12.25
CA PHE A 180 16.65 -23.10 -11.70
C PHE A 180 15.51 -22.99 -10.68
N PRO A 181 14.26 -23.34 -11.06
CA PRO A 181 13.16 -23.27 -10.13
C PRO A 181 13.37 -24.28 -8.99
N PRO A 182 12.78 -24.03 -7.81
CA PRO A 182 12.93 -24.95 -6.69
C PRO A 182 12.36 -26.33 -7.04
N LYS A 183 13.07 -27.38 -6.59
CA LYS A 183 12.70 -28.78 -6.79
C LYS A 183 11.78 -29.27 -5.67
N PRO A 184 10.98 -30.33 -5.90
CA PRO A 184 10.17 -30.96 -4.85
C PRO A 184 11.06 -31.39 -3.66
N VAL A 185 10.56 -31.19 -2.44
CA VAL A 185 11.25 -31.60 -1.20
C VAL A 185 11.01 -33.08 -0.88
N ALA A 186 9.93 -33.66 -1.42
CA ALA A 186 9.58 -35.07 -1.32
C ALA A 186 8.69 -35.48 -2.51
N ASP A 187 8.77 -36.74 -2.94
CA ASP A 187 8.06 -37.27 -4.12
C ASP A 187 6.54 -37.24 -3.98
N ASN A 188 6.02 -37.25 -2.75
CA ASN A 188 4.58 -37.32 -2.46
C ASN A 188 3.90 -35.95 -2.38
N ILE A 189 4.62 -34.84 -2.56
CA ILE A 189 4.04 -33.49 -2.47
C ILE A 189 3.72 -32.97 -3.87
N PRO A 190 2.45 -32.62 -4.17
CA PRO A 190 2.10 -32.00 -5.44
C PRO A 190 2.96 -30.76 -5.71
N TRP A 191 3.76 -30.82 -6.78
CA TRP A 191 4.70 -29.75 -7.14
C TRP A 191 4.41 -29.21 -8.55
N PRO A 192 4.27 -27.88 -8.72
CA PRO A 192 3.88 -27.28 -10.00
C PRO A 192 5.10 -27.15 -10.94
N VAL A 193 5.79 -28.26 -11.25
CA VAL A 193 7.05 -28.27 -12.02
C VAL A 193 6.88 -27.54 -13.35
N LYS A 194 5.84 -27.90 -14.11
CA LYS A 194 5.57 -27.35 -15.44
C LYS A 194 5.31 -25.84 -15.39
N GLU A 195 4.52 -25.39 -14.42
CA GLU A 195 4.21 -23.98 -14.23
C GLU A 195 5.46 -23.17 -13.84
N LEU A 196 6.36 -23.74 -13.05
CA LEU A 196 7.62 -23.09 -12.69
C LEU A 196 8.56 -22.99 -13.90
N GLU A 197 8.64 -24.02 -14.73
CA GLU A 197 9.40 -24.01 -15.99
C GLU A 197 8.84 -22.98 -16.98
N GLU A 198 7.51 -22.91 -17.14
CA GLU A 198 6.85 -21.90 -17.96
C GLU A 198 7.10 -20.47 -17.43
N MET A 199 7.17 -20.30 -16.10
CA MET A 199 7.54 -19.03 -15.48
C MET A 199 9.00 -18.64 -15.78
N VAL A 200 9.93 -19.60 -15.75
CA VAL A 200 11.33 -19.38 -16.12
C VAL A 200 11.45 -18.98 -17.58
N ALA A 201 10.80 -19.73 -18.48
CA ALA A 201 10.84 -19.46 -19.92
C ALA A 201 10.31 -18.05 -20.24
N TYR A 202 9.18 -17.68 -19.62
CA TYR A 202 8.64 -16.33 -19.74
C TYR A 202 9.62 -15.26 -19.25
N TYR A 203 10.18 -15.46 -18.07
CA TYR A 203 11.04 -14.46 -17.45
C TYR A 203 12.34 -14.28 -18.24
N GLU A 204 12.91 -15.37 -18.76
CA GLU A 204 14.08 -15.35 -19.64
C GLU A 204 13.79 -14.59 -20.93
N SER A 205 12.67 -14.89 -21.60
CA SER A 205 12.34 -14.28 -22.89
C SER A 205 11.95 -12.81 -22.76
N GLU A 206 11.16 -12.46 -21.73
CA GLU A 206 10.55 -11.14 -21.60
C GLU A 206 11.48 -10.12 -20.95
N TRP A 207 12.24 -10.53 -19.93
CA TRP A 207 13.02 -9.62 -19.10
C TRP A 207 14.51 -9.80 -19.30
N VAL A 208 15.04 -10.99 -19.01
CA VAL A 208 16.50 -11.20 -18.94
C VAL A 208 17.17 -11.09 -20.31
N SER A 209 16.48 -11.52 -21.37
CA SER A 209 17.00 -11.43 -22.74
C SER A 209 17.02 -10.00 -23.31
N ARG A 210 16.44 -9.00 -22.61
CA ARG A 210 16.45 -7.60 -23.08
C ARG A 210 17.89 -7.06 -23.03
N LYS A 211 18.34 -6.48 -24.15
CA LYS A 211 19.69 -5.89 -24.28
C LYS A 211 19.82 -4.53 -23.61
N ASP A 212 18.70 -3.79 -23.57
CA ASP A 212 18.62 -2.46 -22.98
C ASP A 212 18.61 -2.49 -21.45
N ASN A 213 18.67 -1.32 -20.82
CA ASN A 213 18.63 -1.19 -19.36
C ASN A 213 17.18 -1.10 -18.83
N SER A 214 16.17 -1.39 -19.66
CA SER A 214 14.78 -1.03 -19.36
C SER A 214 14.23 -1.68 -18.08
N PHE A 215 14.71 -2.87 -17.70
CA PHE A 215 14.24 -3.54 -16.49
C PHE A 215 15.24 -3.50 -15.32
N CYS A 216 16.31 -2.71 -15.40
CA CYS A 216 17.24 -2.51 -14.29
C CYS A 216 16.84 -1.27 -13.48
N PHE A 217 16.46 -1.45 -12.22
CA PHE A 217 16.02 -0.40 -11.30
C PHE A 217 17.08 0.01 -10.26
N PHE A 218 18.29 -0.54 -10.38
CA PHE A 218 19.41 -0.20 -9.51
C PHE A 218 19.81 1.27 -9.69
N GLY A 219 19.93 2.02 -8.59
CA GLY A 219 20.28 3.44 -8.60
C GLY A 219 19.17 4.36 -9.13
N LEU A 220 17.93 3.86 -9.27
CA LEU A 220 16.76 4.63 -9.70
C LEU A 220 15.97 5.24 -8.52
N ASP A 221 16.66 5.64 -7.44
CA ASP A 221 16.04 6.27 -6.27
C ASP A 221 15.00 7.34 -6.66
N ARG A 222 13.84 7.34 -5.99
CA ARG A 222 12.72 8.26 -6.22
C ARG A 222 11.99 8.15 -7.57
N VAL A 223 12.52 7.41 -8.56
CA VAL A 223 12.00 7.44 -9.95
C VAL A 223 11.62 6.07 -10.52
N ARG A 224 11.67 5.00 -9.71
CA ARG A 224 11.33 3.62 -10.15
C ARG A 224 9.92 3.44 -10.70
N ASN A 225 8.98 4.31 -10.37
CA ASN A 225 7.61 4.24 -10.86
C ASN A 225 7.21 5.53 -11.56
N VAL A 226 6.22 5.42 -12.44
CA VAL A 226 5.59 6.57 -13.10
C VAL A 226 4.31 6.99 -12.37
N ASN A 227 4.25 6.81 -11.04
CA ASN A 227 3.04 7.11 -10.26
C ASN A 227 2.55 8.56 -10.45
N VAL A 228 3.46 9.50 -10.72
CA VAL A 228 3.10 10.88 -11.02
C VAL A 228 2.20 10.99 -12.26
N LEU A 229 2.48 10.20 -13.29
CA LEU A 229 1.69 10.14 -14.53
C LEU A 229 0.33 9.50 -14.24
N GLU A 230 0.29 8.41 -13.47
CA GLU A 230 -0.97 7.79 -13.04
C GLU A 230 -1.85 8.75 -12.23
N CYS A 231 -1.25 9.48 -11.28
CA CYS A 231 -1.93 10.50 -10.48
C CYS A 231 -2.47 11.62 -11.38
N PHE A 232 -1.65 12.10 -12.33
CA PHE A 232 -2.06 13.11 -13.29
C PHE A 232 -3.26 12.65 -14.13
N HIS A 233 -3.20 11.43 -14.69
CA HIS A 233 -4.32 10.86 -15.44
C HIS A 233 -5.55 10.63 -14.57
N SER A 234 -5.39 10.21 -13.31
CA SER A 234 -6.50 10.03 -12.36
C SER A 234 -7.24 11.34 -12.09
N VAL A 235 -6.49 12.43 -11.83
CA VAL A 235 -7.06 13.77 -11.68
C VAL A 235 -7.78 14.21 -12.96
N GLY A 236 -7.20 13.92 -14.12
CA GLY A 236 -7.87 14.13 -15.40
C GLY A 236 -9.20 13.37 -15.50
N LYS A 237 -9.24 12.10 -15.08
CA LYS A 237 -10.46 11.25 -15.18
C LYS A 237 -11.60 11.81 -14.34
N GLN A 238 -11.26 12.47 -13.23
CA GLN A 238 -12.24 13.11 -12.34
C GLN A 238 -12.72 14.46 -12.89
N ARG A 239 -11.88 15.18 -13.64
CA ARG A 239 -12.19 16.52 -14.16
C ARG A 239 -12.85 16.51 -15.54
N PHE A 240 -12.63 15.46 -16.33
CA PHE A 240 -13.12 15.39 -17.70
C PHE A 240 -14.19 14.31 -17.88
N PRO A 241 -15.19 14.54 -18.75
CA PRO A 241 -15.92 13.42 -19.33
C PRO A 241 -14.93 12.49 -20.06
N LYS A 242 -15.25 11.20 -20.22
CA LYS A 242 -14.38 10.23 -20.90
C LYS A 242 -13.96 10.66 -22.32
N ARG A 243 -14.83 11.42 -22.99
CA ARG A 243 -14.60 11.97 -24.33
C ARG A 243 -14.95 13.45 -24.34
N PRO A 244 -14.03 14.32 -23.90
CA PRO A 244 -14.24 15.76 -24.01
C PRO A 244 -14.20 16.17 -25.48
N THR A 245 -14.89 17.26 -25.82
CA THR A 245 -14.66 17.91 -27.12
C THR A 245 -13.20 18.41 -27.18
N TYR A 246 -12.64 18.50 -28.38
CA TYR A 246 -11.28 19.02 -28.57
C TYR A 246 -11.06 20.37 -27.88
N LYS A 247 -12.05 21.27 -27.97
CA LYS A 247 -11.99 22.58 -27.32
C LYS A 247 -11.88 22.45 -25.80
N ASN A 248 -12.79 21.71 -25.17
CA ASN A 248 -12.81 21.53 -23.72
C ASN A 248 -11.53 20.84 -23.22
N PHE A 249 -11.04 19.86 -23.98
CA PHE A 249 -9.76 19.23 -23.70
C PHE A 249 -8.62 20.25 -23.74
N LEU A 250 -8.46 20.96 -24.86
CA LEU A 250 -7.39 21.95 -25.05
C LEU A 250 -7.41 23.06 -24.00
N ASP A 251 -8.58 23.62 -23.68
CA ASP A 251 -8.70 24.70 -22.70
C ASP A 251 -8.25 24.26 -21.31
N ALA A 252 -8.59 23.04 -20.92
CA ALA A 252 -8.19 22.54 -19.62
C ALA A 252 -6.74 22.06 -19.58
N GLN A 253 -6.19 21.59 -20.71
CA GLN A 253 -4.75 21.37 -20.80
C GLN A 253 -3.99 22.68 -20.70
N ARG A 254 -4.42 23.73 -21.38
CA ARG A 254 -3.83 25.07 -21.22
C ARG A 254 -3.83 25.52 -19.77
N MET A 255 -4.92 25.28 -19.04
CA MET A 255 -5.00 25.58 -17.61
C MET A 255 -3.97 24.75 -16.81
N ALA A 256 -3.87 23.44 -17.04
CA ALA A 256 -2.87 22.61 -16.36
C ALA A 256 -1.43 23.05 -16.67
N PHE A 257 -1.12 23.33 -17.93
CA PHE A 257 0.19 23.83 -18.36
C PHE A 257 0.52 25.21 -17.79
N SER A 258 -0.47 26.10 -17.64
CA SER A 258 -0.25 27.38 -16.97
C SER A 258 0.14 27.22 -15.49
N GLN A 259 -0.40 26.21 -14.81
CA GLN A 259 -0.03 25.88 -13.44
C GLN A 259 1.40 25.32 -13.37
N TYR A 260 1.77 24.45 -14.31
CA TYR A 260 3.14 23.92 -14.43
C TYR A 260 4.15 25.01 -14.77
N GLU A 261 3.81 25.93 -15.66
CA GLU A 261 4.66 27.08 -15.99
C GLU A 261 4.86 27.99 -14.78
N ALA A 262 3.78 28.33 -14.07
CA ALA A 262 3.86 29.10 -12.84
C ALA A 262 4.73 28.39 -11.80
N ARG A 263 4.66 27.06 -11.73
CA ARG A 263 5.47 26.27 -10.82
C ARG A 263 6.95 26.25 -11.18
N LEU A 264 7.30 26.08 -12.46
CA LEU A 264 8.69 26.20 -12.93
C LEU A 264 9.28 27.55 -12.54
N LYS A 265 8.51 28.63 -12.75
CA LYS A 265 8.94 29.98 -12.35
C LYS A 265 9.14 30.12 -10.84
N GLN A 266 8.31 29.47 -10.01
CA GLN A 266 8.51 29.45 -8.57
C GLN A 266 9.80 28.73 -8.18
N LEU A 267 10.09 27.57 -8.80
CA LEU A 267 11.33 26.84 -8.55
C LEU A 267 12.56 27.67 -8.95
N GLU A 268 12.51 28.35 -10.09
CA GLU A 268 13.55 29.30 -10.54
C GLU A 268 13.76 30.47 -9.56
N LEU A 269 12.72 30.83 -8.80
CA LEU A 269 12.78 31.88 -7.77
C LEU A 269 13.16 31.35 -6.38
N GLY A 270 13.54 30.07 -6.27
CA GLY A 270 13.98 29.45 -5.02
C GLY A 270 12.86 29.07 -4.05
N TYR A 271 11.62 28.89 -4.53
CA TYR A 271 10.54 28.35 -3.69
C TYR A 271 10.77 26.86 -3.41
N ASP A 272 10.35 26.42 -2.22
CA ASP A 272 10.46 25.02 -1.80
C ASP A 272 9.76 24.06 -2.76
N SER A 273 10.41 22.95 -3.10
CA SER A 273 9.82 21.82 -3.82
C SER A 273 8.66 21.20 -3.04
N ARG A 274 7.74 20.51 -3.72
CA ARG A 274 6.65 19.82 -3.01
C ARG A 274 7.23 18.71 -2.12
N PRO A 275 6.84 18.63 -0.84
CA PRO A 275 7.37 17.60 0.04
C PRO A 275 6.97 16.22 -0.45
N GLN A 276 7.94 15.32 -0.53
CA GLN A 276 7.70 13.90 -0.75
C GLN A 276 7.00 13.31 0.49
N GLU A 277 6.03 12.40 0.31
CA GLU A 277 5.45 11.71 1.46
C GLU A 277 6.54 10.92 2.20
N HIS A 278 6.56 11.04 3.53
CA HIS A 278 7.57 10.42 4.41
C HIS A 278 7.77 8.93 4.13
N LYS A 279 6.68 8.21 3.84
CA LYS A 279 6.71 6.78 3.49
C LYS A 279 7.61 6.49 2.28
N TYR A 280 7.57 7.32 1.24
CA TYR A 280 8.41 7.12 0.05
C TYR A 280 9.84 7.53 0.31
N ALA A 281 10.06 8.64 1.04
CA ALA A 281 11.39 9.07 1.45
C ALA A 281 12.11 8.00 2.28
N ASP A 282 11.43 7.38 3.26
CA ASP A 282 11.98 6.27 4.05
C ASP A 282 12.32 5.05 3.20
N MET A 283 11.45 4.73 2.24
CA MET A 283 11.65 3.59 1.34
C MET A 283 12.84 3.82 0.42
N ASP A 284 12.98 5.02 -0.14
CA ASP A 284 14.13 5.42 -0.96
C ASP A 284 15.42 5.40 -0.14
N ALA A 285 15.43 5.97 1.07
CA ALA A 285 16.61 5.98 1.95
C ALA A 285 17.10 4.57 2.29
N ARG A 286 16.17 3.64 2.57
CA ARG A 286 16.49 2.24 2.85
C ARG A 286 17.04 1.52 1.62
N LEU A 287 16.43 1.73 0.45
CA LEU A 287 16.91 1.12 -0.78
C LEU A 287 18.31 1.60 -1.12
N LYS A 288 18.55 2.91 -1.00
CA LYS A 288 19.89 3.50 -1.16
C LYS A 288 20.91 2.91 -0.18
N SER A 289 20.53 2.70 1.08
CA SER A 289 21.39 2.01 2.05
C SER A 289 21.75 0.60 1.60
N CYS A 290 20.77 -0.17 1.13
CA CYS A 290 21.00 -1.52 0.62
C CYS A 290 21.90 -1.54 -0.63
N GLU A 291 21.74 -0.55 -1.52
CA GLU A 291 22.59 -0.41 -2.70
C GLU A 291 24.04 -0.08 -2.33
N VAL A 292 24.25 0.82 -1.35
CA VAL A 292 25.58 1.15 -0.83
C VAL A 292 26.23 -0.08 -0.19
N ASP A 293 25.51 -0.80 0.69
CA ASP A 293 26.03 -2.01 1.33
C ASP A 293 26.42 -3.09 0.31
N TYR A 294 25.69 -3.16 -0.81
CA TYR A 294 25.99 -4.06 -1.93
C TYR A 294 27.22 -3.63 -2.73
N ILE A 295 27.34 -2.33 -3.07
CA ILE A 295 28.51 -1.78 -3.78
C ILE A 295 29.78 -1.94 -2.94
N GLU A 296 29.69 -1.70 -1.64
CA GLU A 296 30.83 -1.79 -0.71
C GLU A 296 31.17 -3.23 -0.32
N GLY A 297 30.43 -4.23 -0.82
CA GLY A 297 30.63 -5.65 -0.50
C GLY A 297 30.37 -6.00 0.96
N LYS A 298 29.71 -5.11 1.72
CA LYS A 298 29.36 -5.30 3.14
C LYS A 298 28.24 -6.31 3.33
N ALA A 299 27.30 -6.36 2.40
CA ALA A 299 26.56 -7.60 2.16
C ALA A 299 27.54 -8.51 1.42
N ASN A 300 28.02 -9.59 2.05
CA ASN A 300 29.05 -10.49 1.49
C ASN A 300 28.92 -10.54 -0.04
N ALA A 301 29.87 -9.92 -0.75
CA ALA A 301 29.76 -9.64 -2.19
C ALA A 301 29.50 -10.91 -3.03
N GLU A 302 29.77 -12.08 -2.46
CA GLU A 302 29.53 -13.41 -3.01
C GLU A 302 28.06 -13.88 -2.91
N ASN A 303 27.18 -13.16 -2.21
CA ASN A 303 25.80 -13.60 -1.98
C ASN A 303 24.75 -12.52 -2.31
N PRO A 304 24.47 -12.27 -3.61
CA PRO A 304 23.37 -11.41 -4.05
C PRO A 304 21.99 -11.83 -3.49
N SER A 305 21.85 -13.06 -2.99
CA SER A 305 20.64 -13.48 -2.27
C SER A 305 20.43 -12.69 -0.99
N GLN A 306 21.45 -12.15 -0.33
CA GLN A 306 21.24 -11.30 0.85
C GLN A 306 20.58 -9.97 0.49
N LEU A 307 21.07 -9.28 -0.55
CA LEU A 307 20.43 -8.06 -1.04
C LEU A 307 19.01 -8.35 -1.50
N ILE A 308 18.80 -9.40 -2.31
CA ILE A 308 17.46 -9.82 -2.72
C ILE A 308 16.58 -10.18 -1.52
N ARG A 309 17.09 -10.81 -0.46
CA ARG A 309 16.31 -11.11 0.75
C ARG A 309 15.93 -9.84 1.51
N VAL A 310 16.85 -8.89 1.64
CA VAL A 310 16.56 -7.58 2.25
C VAL A 310 15.51 -6.85 1.42
N LEU A 311 15.69 -6.78 0.11
CA LEU A 311 14.74 -6.21 -0.84
C LEU A 311 13.37 -6.92 -0.80
N ALA A 312 13.33 -8.25 -0.79
CA ALA A 312 12.10 -9.04 -0.72
C ALA A 312 11.38 -8.86 0.61
N ALA A 313 12.12 -8.72 1.73
CA ALA A 313 11.56 -8.36 3.03
C ALA A 313 11.00 -6.93 3.03
N HIS A 314 11.58 -6.02 2.24
CA HIS A 314 11.08 -4.66 2.07
C HIS A 314 9.85 -4.62 1.14
N LEU A 315 9.88 -5.34 0.02
CA LEU A 315 8.73 -5.55 -0.86
C LEU A 315 7.59 -6.30 -0.17
N LYS A 316 7.88 -7.07 0.90
CA LYS A 316 6.86 -7.65 1.78
C LYS A 316 5.93 -6.58 2.36
N ARG A 317 6.44 -5.37 2.64
CA ARG A 317 5.66 -4.18 3.04
C ARG A 317 5.06 -3.42 1.85
N VAL A 318 5.67 -3.52 0.67
CA VAL A 318 5.15 -3.02 -0.63
C VAL A 318 4.06 -3.93 -1.22
N ASN A 319 3.70 -5.08 -0.60
CA ASN A 319 2.51 -5.87 -0.97
C ASN A 319 1.20 -5.07 -1.05
N TYR A 320 1.20 -3.84 -0.52
CA TYR A 320 0.19 -2.83 -0.83
C TYR A 320 0.00 -2.60 -2.35
N VAL A 321 1.04 -2.63 -3.17
CA VAL A 321 0.95 -2.38 -4.62
C VAL A 321 0.18 -3.48 -5.35
N VAL A 322 0.45 -4.76 -5.05
CA VAL A 322 -0.29 -5.89 -5.64
C VAL A 322 -1.72 -5.99 -5.09
N HIS A 323 -1.92 -5.66 -3.81
CA HIS A 323 -3.25 -5.60 -3.20
C HIS A 323 -4.07 -4.40 -3.74
N ASP A 324 -3.42 -3.27 -4.06
CA ASP A 324 -4.04 -2.09 -4.67
C ASP A 324 -4.32 -2.31 -6.16
N ILE A 325 -3.45 -3.03 -6.89
CA ILE A 325 -3.71 -3.51 -8.27
C ILE A 325 -5.04 -4.28 -8.35
N ARG A 326 -5.32 -5.16 -7.38
CA ARG A 326 -6.59 -5.93 -7.29
C ARG A 326 -7.80 -5.03 -6.99
N ASN A 327 -7.65 -4.05 -6.10
CA ASN A 327 -8.75 -3.15 -5.74
C ASN A 327 -9.10 -2.18 -6.89
N ARG A 328 -8.10 -1.72 -7.64
CA ARG A 328 -8.29 -0.85 -8.80
C ARG A 328 -8.88 -1.60 -10.01
N SER A 329 -8.41 -2.82 -10.30
CA SER A 329 -8.95 -3.63 -11.41
C SER A 329 -10.40 -4.07 -11.16
N THR A 330 -10.73 -4.50 -9.94
CA THR A 330 -12.11 -4.91 -9.57
C THR A 330 -13.09 -3.74 -9.59
N ASN A 331 -12.67 -2.53 -9.24
CA ASN A 331 -13.50 -1.32 -9.37
C ASN A 331 -13.69 -0.88 -10.83
N THR A 332 -12.68 -1.10 -11.69
CA THR A 332 -12.77 -0.82 -13.13
C THR A 332 -13.78 -1.75 -13.81
N VAL A 333 -13.74 -3.06 -13.51
CA VAL A 333 -14.71 -4.06 -14.01
C VAL A 333 -16.14 -3.78 -13.52
N LYS A 334 -16.32 -3.31 -12.27
CA LYS A 334 -17.64 -2.88 -11.77
C LYS A 334 -18.21 -1.68 -12.53
N SER A 335 -17.36 -0.79 -13.03
CA SER A 335 -17.79 0.34 -13.87
C SER A 335 -18.15 -0.08 -15.31
N GLU A 336 -17.55 -1.16 -15.80
CA GLU A 336 -17.81 -1.74 -17.13
C GLU A 336 -19.02 -2.69 -17.16
N LYS A 337 -19.47 -3.21 -16.01
CA LYS A 337 -20.73 -3.98 -15.87
C LYS A 337 -21.98 -3.24 -16.36
N LYS A 338 -21.93 -1.92 -16.55
CA LYS A 338 -23.04 -1.14 -17.12
C LYS A 338 -23.14 -1.23 -18.65
N THR A 339 -22.15 -1.80 -19.33
CA THR A 339 -22.15 -1.97 -20.79
C THR A 339 -22.00 -3.44 -21.11
N GLY A 340 -23.12 -4.16 -21.14
CA GLY A 340 -23.15 -5.61 -21.28
C GLY A 340 -22.31 -6.11 -22.46
N LYS A 341 -21.18 -6.75 -22.17
CA LYS A 341 -20.50 -7.71 -23.05
C LYS A 341 -19.53 -8.61 -22.25
N LYS A 342 -19.63 -9.90 -22.54
CA LYS A 342 -18.74 -11.06 -22.31
C LYS A 342 -18.95 -11.95 -21.07
N GLU A 343 -19.36 -13.18 -21.36
CA GLU A 343 -19.50 -14.37 -20.49
C GLU A 343 -18.16 -14.99 -20.02
N ASP A 344 -17.06 -14.77 -20.74
CA ASP A 344 -15.79 -15.47 -20.43
C ASP A 344 -15.04 -14.88 -19.21
N ALA A 345 -15.19 -13.58 -18.96
CA ALA A 345 -14.72 -12.94 -17.71
C ALA A 345 -15.63 -13.29 -16.51
N LEU A 346 -16.87 -13.74 -16.78
CA LEU A 346 -17.83 -14.09 -15.76
C LEU A 346 -17.52 -15.46 -15.16
N LYS A 347 -17.07 -16.43 -15.98
CA LYS A 347 -16.74 -17.80 -15.53
C LYS A 347 -15.50 -17.85 -14.62
N SER A 348 -14.44 -17.08 -14.91
CA SER A 348 -13.26 -17.00 -14.03
C SER A 348 -13.57 -16.30 -12.70
N VAL A 349 -14.36 -15.24 -12.73
CA VAL A 349 -14.76 -14.48 -11.52
C VAL A 349 -15.81 -15.22 -10.68
N LEU A 350 -16.63 -16.09 -11.27
CA LEU A 350 -17.58 -16.95 -10.55
C LEU A 350 -16.88 -18.13 -9.88
N LEU A 351 -15.88 -18.74 -10.53
CA LEU A 351 -15.07 -19.80 -9.92
C LEU A 351 -14.31 -19.29 -8.68
N ASP A 352 -13.74 -18.08 -8.77
CA ASP A 352 -13.04 -17.41 -7.67
C ASP A 352 -13.95 -17.11 -6.45
N LYS A 353 -15.23 -16.77 -6.68
CA LYS A 353 -16.16 -16.42 -5.61
C LYS A 353 -16.71 -17.62 -4.83
N THR A 354 -16.85 -18.76 -5.50
CA THR A 354 -17.31 -20.00 -4.88
C THR A 354 -16.21 -20.62 -4.03
N LEU A 355 -14.94 -20.42 -4.40
CA LEU A 355 -13.78 -20.90 -3.64
C LEU A 355 -13.45 -19.99 -2.44
N ASP A 356 -13.57 -18.66 -2.57
CA ASP A 356 -13.32 -17.68 -1.49
C ASP A 356 -14.25 -17.84 -0.26
N SER A 357 -15.36 -18.60 -0.37
CA SER A 357 -16.29 -18.87 0.74
C SER A 357 -15.99 -20.14 1.54
N LEU A 358 -15.05 -20.95 1.06
CA LEU A 358 -14.66 -22.23 1.68
C LEU A 358 -13.40 -22.04 2.52
N ASP A 359 -13.21 -22.85 3.56
CA ASP A 359 -11.95 -22.83 4.31
C ASP A 359 -10.81 -23.51 3.53
N TYR A 360 -9.58 -23.35 3.99
CA TYR A 360 -8.39 -23.86 3.29
C TYR A 360 -8.39 -25.38 3.11
N ASN A 361 -8.95 -26.13 4.07
CA ASN A 361 -9.02 -27.58 4.01
C ASN A 361 -10.14 -28.05 3.06
N GLU A 362 -11.25 -27.32 3.00
CA GLU A 362 -12.31 -27.53 2.00
C GLU A 362 -11.83 -27.22 0.58
N GLN A 363 -11.04 -26.15 0.40
CA GLN A 363 -10.45 -25.79 -0.89
C GLN A 363 -9.41 -26.82 -1.35
N ALA A 364 -8.55 -27.30 -0.43
CA ALA A 364 -7.59 -28.36 -0.71
C ALA A 364 -8.29 -29.67 -1.07
N SER A 365 -9.34 -30.06 -0.32
CA SER A 365 -10.12 -31.28 -0.58
C SER A 365 -10.84 -31.28 -1.94
N ILE A 366 -11.35 -30.12 -2.40
CA ILE A 366 -11.98 -30.00 -3.72
C ILE A 366 -10.95 -30.14 -4.85
N ILE A 367 -9.76 -29.57 -4.67
CA ILE A 367 -8.66 -29.72 -5.64
C ILE A 367 -8.19 -31.18 -5.67
N ASP A 368 -8.08 -31.82 -4.51
CA ASP A 368 -7.66 -33.21 -4.36
C ASP A 368 -8.66 -34.19 -5.00
N LYS A 369 -9.96 -33.99 -4.76
CA LYS A 369 -11.07 -34.77 -5.37
C LYS A 369 -11.25 -34.54 -6.88
N THR A 370 -10.73 -33.43 -7.41
CA THR A 370 -10.79 -33.13 -8.86
C THR A 370 -9.59 -33.72 -9.61
N ILE A 371 -8.50 -34.01 -8.90
CA ILE A 371 -7.23 -34.48 -9.48
C ILE A 371 -6.98 -35.96 -9.20
N THR A 372 -7.50 -36.50 -8.11
CA THR A 372 -7.33 -37.91 -7.72
C THR A 372 -8.69 -38.58 -7.59
N GLY A 373 -8.90 -39.65 -8.36
CA GLY A 373 -9.97 -40.60 -8.08
C GLY A 373 -9.60 -41.36 -6.80
N ASP A 374 -10.58 -41.46 -5.90
CA ASP A 374 -10.51 -42.03 -4.54
C ASP A 374 -9.39 -43.05 -4.30
N THR A 375 -8.55 -42.80 -3.30
CA THR A 375 -8.18 -43.80 -2.29
C THR A 375 -7.73 -43.11 -1.00
N ASP A 376 -8.36 -43.50 0.11
CA ASP A 376 -7.96 -43.16 1.48
C ASP A 376 -6.75 -44.01 1.87
N ASP A 377 -5.72 -43.40 2.48
CA ASP A 377 -4.97 -44.02 3.58
C ASP A 377 -4.12 -42.97 4.32
N ALA A 378 -4.17 -43.06 5.65
CA ALA A 378 -3.54 -42.13 6.60
C ALA A 378 -2.05 -42.45 6.81
N ALA A 379 -1.21 -41.42 6.96
CA ALA A 379 0.18 -41.59 7.39
C ALA A 379 0.70 -40.43 8.25
N ASP A 380 1.54 -40.84 9.21
CA ASP A 380 2.05 -40.12 10.37
C ASP A 380 2.90 -38.88 10.08
N GLN A 381 2.82 -37.93 11.02
CA GLN A 381 3.54 -36.66 11.01
C GLN A 381 4.92 -36.82 11.70
N GLN A 382 5.99 -36.60 10.95
CA GLN A 382 7.35 -36.45 11.49
C GLN A 382 7.86 -35.05 11.15
N ASP A 383 8.28 -34.29 12.16
CA ASP A 383 8.85 -32.95 12.01
C ASP A 383 10.26 -33.03 11.42
N TYR A 384 10.49 -32.30 10.33
CA TYR A 384 11.81 -32.18 9.68
C TYR A 384 12.41 -30.78 9.91
N ASP A 385 13.68 -30.75 10.28
CA ASP A 385 14.46 -29.51 10.46
C ASP A 385 14.92 -28.94 9.11
N ILE A 386 14.18 -27.94 8.62
CA ILE A 386 14.36 -27.30 7.31
C ILE A 386 15.70 -26.56 7.17
N ASP A 387 16.34 -26.15 8.27
CA ASP A 387 17.64 -25.45 8.21
C ASP A 387 18.80 -26.41 7.87
N GLN A 388 18.67 -27.71 8.13
CA GLN A 388 19.65 -28.72 7.68
C GLN A 388 19.56 -29.02 6.19
N ILE A 389 18.34 -29.14 5.65
CA ILE A 389 18.11 -29.39 4.22
C ILE A 389 18.65 -28.24 3.37
N TYR A 390 18.55 -27.00 3.86
CA TYR A 390 19.06 -25.84 3.14
C TYR A 390 20.60 -25.73 3.14
N LYS A 391 21.27 -26.25 4.19
CA LYS A 391 22.75 -26.30 4.23
C LYS A 391 23.31 -27.35 3.27
N SER A 392 22.69 -28.53 3.20
CA SER A 392 23.16 -29.59 2.30
C SER A 392 23.04 -29.21 0.81
N MET A 393 21.99 -28.47 0.42
CA MET A 393 21.82 -28.02 -0.97
C MET A 393 22.83 -26.96 -1.43
N VAL A 394 23.53 -26.27 -0.52
CA VAL A 394 24.51 -25.22 -0.85
C VAL A 394 25.95 -25.76 -0.80
N GLU A 395 26.20 -26.79 0.00
CA GLU A 395 27.54 -27.37 0.18
C GLU A 395 27.89 -28.42 -0.88
N ASP A 396 26.91 -29.11 -1.49
CA ASP A 396 27.18 -30.20 -2.43
C ASP A 396 27.57 -29.75 -3.86
N ASP A 397 27.37 -28.48 -4.24
CA ASP A 397 27.69 -27.96 -5.60
C ASP A 397 29.03 -27.18 -5.66
N PHE A 398 29.77 -27.05 -4.55
CA PHE A 398 30.99 -26.24 -4.47
C PHE A 398 32.30 -27.07 -4.53
N HIS A 399 32.43 -27.97 -5.50
CA HIS A 399 33.74 -28.52 -5.88
C HIS A 399 33.91 -28.56 -7.40
N LEU A 400 34.34 -27.43 -7.96
CA LEU A 400 35.04 -27.39 -9.25
C LEU A 400 36.32 -26.55 -9.10
N SER A 401 37.45 -27.26 -9.09
CA SER A 401 38.80 -26.73 -9.11
C SER A 401 39.07 -26.01 -10.43
N CYS A 402 39.39 -24.73 -10.36
CA CYS A 402 39.93 -23.97 -11.47
C CYS A 402 41.45 -23.86 -11.29
N GLU A 403 42.21 -24.59 -12.10
CA GLU A 403 43.67 -24.42 -12.24
C GLU A 403 43.92 -23.10 -12.98
N LEU A 404 44.47 -22.11 -12.27
CA LEU A 404 44.98 -20.88 -12.87
C LEU A 404 46.48 -21.02 -13.11
N GLY A 405 46.85 -21.06 -14.40
CA GLY A 405 48.23 -20.94 -14.86
C GLY A 405 48.82 -19.59 -14.47
N SER A 406 49.98 -19.64 -13.83
CA SER A 406 50.80 -18.50 -13.46
C SER A 406 51.62 -18.02 -14.65
N ASP A 407 51.30 -16.84 -15.19
CA ASP A 407 52.26 -16.08 -15.99
C ASP A 407 52.70 -14.83 -15.22
N THR A 408 54.00 -14.84 -14.94
CA THR A 408 54.77 -13.87 -14.18
C THR A 408 55.03 -12.64 -15.05
N ILE A 409 54.58 -11.45 -14.63
CA ILE A 409 55.04 -10.18 -15.21
C ILE A 409 55.91 -9.49 -14.16
N THR A 410 57.17 -9.30 -14.52
CA THR A 410 58.21 -8.58 -13.79
C THR A 410 57.90 -7.09 -13.70
N LEU A 411 57.97 -6.55 -12.49
CA LEU A 411 58.01 -5.12 -12.19
C LEU A 411 59.40 -4.56 -12.48
N SER A 412 59.47 -3.42 -13.15
CA SER A 412 60.63 -2.53 -13.13
C SER A 412 60.24 -1.28 -12.34
N ASP A 413 60.96 -1.05 -11.26
CA ASP A 413 61.01 0.20 -10.51
C ASP A 413 61.51 1.34 -11.39
N ASP A 414 60.94 2.53 -11.25
CA ASP A 414 61.69 3.79 -11.24
C ASP A 414 60.81 4.94 -10.71
N ASP A 415 61.31 5.53 -9.62
CA ASP A 415 61.28 6.93 -9.16
C ASP A 415 60.33 7.94 -9.85
N ASP A 416 59.59 8.71 -9.04
CA ASP A 416 60.11 9.99 -8.51
C ASP A 416 59.02 10.77 -7.74
N GLY A 417 59.43 11.43 -6.65
CA GLY A 417 58.52 11.94 -5.62
C GLY A 417 57.77 13.24 -5.91
N LYS A 418 56.73 13.50 -5.11
CA LYS A 418 56.29 14.82 -4.61
C LYS A 418 55.22 14.70 -3.50
N LYS A 419 55.58 15.09 -2.28
CA LYS A 419 54.67 15.59 -1.20
C LYS A 419 54.17 17.00 -1.58
N PRO A 420 53.08 17.60 -1.02
CA PRO A 420 52.58 17.56 0.38
C PRO A 420 51.01 17.45 0.45
N ALA A 421 50.24 17.54 1.54
CA ALA A 421 50.34 18.24 2.83
C ALA A 421 49.43 17.60 3.90
N LYS A 422 49.78 17.86 5.17
CA LYS A 422 49.10 17.43 6.42
C LYS A 422 47.71 18.08 6.57
N ILE A 423 46.70 17.29 6.93
CA ILE A 423 45.43 17.78 7.51
C ILE A 423 45.33 17.33 8.97
N ARG A 424 44.99 18.30 9.82
CA ARG A 424 44.84 18.25 11.28
C ARG A 424 43.83 17.18 11.74
N LYS A 425 44.22 16.37 12.74
CA LYS A 425 43.31 15.67 13.65
C LYS A 425 42.67 16.70 14.60
N VAL A 426 41.35 16.65 14.74
CA VAL A 426 40.61 17.32 15.82
C VAL A 426 40.24 16.25 16.84
N GLU A 427 40.84 16.35 18.02
CA GLU A 427 40.46 15.61 19.23
C GLU A 427 39.15 16.21 19.78
N LYS A 428 38.21 15.35 20.19
CA LYS A 428 37.09 15.73 21.04
C LYS A 428 37.26 15.05 22.40
N GLN A 429 37.30 15.90 23.42
CA GLN A 429 37.39 15.55 24.83
C GLN A 429 36.06 14.96 25.34
N ASN A 430 36.19 13.91 26.16
CA ASN A 430 35.15 13.40 27.04
C ASN A 430 35.11 14.25 28.32
N GLU A 431 33.91 14.55 28.81
CA GLU A 431 33.70 14.98 30.19
C GLU A 431 32.73 14.02 30.90
N ASP A 432 33.15 13.67 32.11
CA ASP A 432 32.52 12.81 33.11
C ASP A 432 31.31 13.48 33.78
N VAL A 433 30.29 12.69 34.15
CA VAL A 433 29.46 12.96 35.32
C VAL A 433 29.19 11.64 36.07
N LYS A 434 29.63 11.61 37.34
CA LYS A 434 29.43 10.55 38.34
C LYS A 434 28.33 10.93 39.33
N SER A 435 27.84 9.87 40.02
CA SER A 435 27.10 9.82 41.30
C SER A 435 25.59 10.15 41.21
N VAL A 436 24.68 9.46 41.91
CA VAL A 436 24.67 9.08 43.33
C VAL A 436 23.85 7.79 43.56
N GLU A 437 24.37 6.90 44.41
CA GLU A 437 23.65 5.79 45.04
C GLU A 437 22.86 6.28 46.27
N GLN A 438 21.67 5.73 46.51
CA GLN A 438 21.07 5.65 47.85
C GLN A 438 20.45 4.25 48.05
N LYS A 439 20.98 3.56 49.07
CA LYS A 439 20.38 2.43 49.78
C LYS A 439 19.43 2.96 50.86
N GLU A 440 18.32 2.26 51.13
CA GLU A 440 17.82 2.07 52.50
C GLU A 440 17.20 0.67 52.66
N ASP A 441 17.58 0.02 53.76
CA ASP A 441 17.06 -1.20 54.40
C ASP A 441 15.62 -0.94 54.96
N GLY A 442 14.78 -1.87 55.42
CA GLY A 442 14.84 -3.29 55.77
C GLY A 442 13.54 -3.71 56.49
N HIS A 443 13.42 -5.02 56.79
CA HIS A 443 12.52 -5.73 57.75
C HIS A 443 10.97 -5.56 57.60
N ASP A 444 10.08 -6.50 57.95
CA ASP A 444 10.11 -7.60 58.92
C ASP A 444 8.98 -8.63 58.65
N ASP A 445 9.08 -9.78 59.33
CA ASP A 445 8.25 -11.00 59.44
C ASP A 445 6.71 -10.78 59.44
N GLY A 446 5.82 -11.66 58.95
CA GLY A 446 5.66 -13.10 59.16
C GLY A 446 4.29 -13.37 59.84
N ASN A 447 3.42 -14.22 59.27
CA ASN A 447 2.54 -15.17 60.01
C ASN A 447 1.52 -15.93 59.13
N LEU A 448 1.42 -17.23 59.44
CA LEU A 448 0.43 -18.23 59.04
C LEU A 448 -0.84 -18.14 59.92
N VAL A 449 -2.05 -18.26 59.36
CA VAL A 449 -3.25 -19.00 59.88
C VAL A 449 -4.23 -19.18 58.70
N ASP A 450 -4.39 -20.38 58.14
CA ASP A 450 -5.43 -21.41 58.34
C ASP A 450 -6.84 -21.13 57.77
N ARG A 451 -7.37 -22.19 57.14
CA ARG A 451 -8.63 -22.32 56.41
C ARG A 451 -9.82 -22.49 57.37
N SER A 452 -10.96 -21.93 56.99
CA SER A 452 -12.29 -22.59 56.90
C SER A 452 -13.44 -21.66 57.31
N MET A 453 -14.61 -21.96 56.75
CA MET A 453 -15.94 -21.37 56.99
C MET A 453 -16.22 -20.03 56.30
N PHE A 454 -17.00 -20.07 55.23
CA PHE A 454 -18.33 -19.46 55.18
C PHE A 454 -19.11 -20.05 53.99
N GLU A 455 -20.30 -20.57 54.28
CA GLU A 455 -21.26 -21.12 53.33
C GLU A 455 -21.81 -20.01 52.40
N GLU A 456 -21.97 -20.30 51.12
CA GLU A 456 -22.64 -19.40 50.17
C GLU A 456 -24.16 -19.39 50.43
N PRO A 457 -24.81 -18.22 50.54
CA PRO A 457 -26.26 -18.14 50.57
C PRO A 457 -26.86 -18.34 49.16
N PRO A 458 -28.11 -18.84 49.04
CA PRO A 458 -28.70 -19.14 47.75
C PRO A 458 -28.93 -17.86 46.93
N LEU A 459 -28.60 -17.93 45.64
CA LEU A 459 -28.82 -16.87 44.66
C LEU A 459 -30.32 -16.49 44.58
N PRO A 460 -30.66 -15.19 44.61
CA PRO A 460 -32.04 -14.76 44.38
C PRO A 460 -32.45 -14.96 42.92
N GLU A 461 -33.72 -15.32 42.72
CA GLU A 461 -34.31 -15.56 41.40
C GLU A 461 -34.18 -14.34 40.48
N ARG A 462 -33.86 -14.60 39.20
CA ARG A 462 -33.68 -13.58 38.16
C ARG A 462 -35.00 -12.87 37.82
N PRO A 463 -35.06 -11.53 37.79
CA PRO A 463 -36.21 -10.81 37.27
C PRO A 463 -36.30 -10.96 35.75
N ARG A 464 -37.53 -11.15 35.23
CA ARG A 464 -37.81 -11.55 33.83
C ARG A 464 -38.09 -10.40 32.85
N HIS A 465 -37.82 -9.14 33.17
CA HIS A 465 -38.15 -8.02 32.29
C HIS A 465 -37.05 -6.94 32.21
N PHE A 466 -36.71 -6.53 30.98
CA PHE A 466 -35.68 -5.53 30.63
C PHE A 466 -36.33 -4.21 30.21
N ASN A 467 -35.70 -3.07 30.50
CA ASN A 467 -36.20 -1.73 30.16
C ASN A 467 -35.41 -1.09 29.01
N ALA A 468 -36.09 -0.28 28.17
CA ALA A 468 -35.45 0.62 27.22
C ALA A 468 -34.75 1.77 27.97
N PRO A 469 -33.77 2.47 27.37
CA PRO A 469 -33.22 3.69 27.95
C PRO A 469 -34.34 4.65 28.31
N THR A 470 -34.28 5.22 29.51
CA THR A 470 -35.24 6.25 29.89
C THR A 470 -34.98 7.51 29.05
N VAL A 471 -36.01 8.34 28.89
CA VAL A 471 -35.89 9.63 28.19
C VAL A 471 -34.79 10.47 28.83
N GLU A 472 -34.61 10.38 30.14
CA GLU A 472 -33.58 11.07 30.91
C GLU A 472 -32.16 10.59 30.55
N GLN A 473 -31.96 9.29 30.30
CA GLN A 473 -30.65 8.75 29.90
C GLN A 473 -30.26 9.19 28.49
N LEU A 474 -31.23 9.22 27.58
CA LEU A 474 -31.06 9.78 26.24
C LEU A 474 -30.75 11.28 26.30
N GLN A 475 -31.49 12.03 27.12
CA GLN A 475 -31.26 13.45 27.34
C GLN A 475 -29.87 13.70 27.93
N GLN A 476 -29.42 12.91 28.92
CA GLN A 476 -28.08 13.01 29.49
C GLN A 476 -26.97 12.73 28.46
N ALA A 477 -27.15 11.74 27.59
CA ALA A 477 -26.22 11.47 26.50
C ALA A 477 -26.19 12.63 25.48
N LEU A 478 -27.34 13.22 25.13
CA LEU A 478 -27.40 14.37 24.22
C LEU A 478 -26.75 15.62 24.84
N ILE A 479 -26.99 15.86 26.13
CA ILE A 479 -26.38 16.95 26.90
C ILE A 479 -24.86 16.77 26.98
N ALA A 480 -24.37 15.56 27.27
CA ALA A 480 -22.94 15.24 27.27
C ALA A 480 -22.28 15.48 25.90
N LEU A 481 -23.07 15.45 24.82
CA LEU A 481 -22.62 15.71 23.46
C LEU A 481 -22.81 17.17 23.01
N GLY A 482 -23.32 18.06 23.88
CA GLY A 482 -23.63 19.44 23.53
C GLY A 482 -24.70 19.57 22.45
N ILE A 483 -25.67 18.64 22.43
CA ILE A 483 -26.82 18.63 21.52
C ILE A 483 -28.06 18.97 22.36
N ASP A 484 -28.82 19.97 21.93
CA ASP A 484 -30.08 20.33 22.59
C ASP A 484 -31.08 19.17 22.43
N PRO A 485 -31.58 18.58 23.54
CA PRO A 485 -32.57 17.52 23.48
C PRO A 485 -33.84 17.90 22.72
N GLU A 486 -34.23 19.17 22.70
CA GLU A 486 -35.42 19.63 21.96
C GLU A 486 -35.19 19.63 20.44
N GLU A 487 -33.96 19.85 19.97
CA GLU A 487 -33.58 19.74 18.55
C GLU A 487 -33.49 18.29 18.05
N ALA A 488 -33.44 17.31 18.96
CA ALA A 488 -33.24 15.89 18.67
C ALA A 488 -34.53 15.05 18.65
N TYR A 489 -35.71 15.67 18.75
CA TYR A 489 -37.00 14.96 18.74
C TYR A 489 -37.30 14.27 17.40
N GLY A 490 -36.87 13.01 17.33
CA GLY A 490 -37.12 12.08 16.24
C GLY A 490 -36.46 10.71 16.43
N SER A 491 -35.88 10.44 17.61
CA SER A 491 -35.05 9.25 17.85
C SER A 491 -35.84 7.96 17.58
N PRO A 492 -35.37 7.08 16.68
CA PRO A 492 -35.93 5.75 16.54
C PRO A 492 -35.68 4.93 17.82
N LEU A 493 -36.70 4.21 18.27
CA LEU A 493 -36.70 3.45 19.53
C LEU A 493 -35.47 2.53 19.68
N LEU A 494 -34.87 2.60 20.87
CA LEU A 494 -33.73 1.80 21.32
C LEU A 494 -34.18 0.41 21.80
N LEU A 495 -33.27 -0.56 21.70
CA LEU A 495 -33.60 -2.00 21.64
C LEU A 495 -33.40 -2.74 22.97
N HIS A 496 -34.25 -3.75 23.23
CA HIS A 496 -34.13 -4.71 24.34
C HIS A 496 -33.22 -5.89 23.99
N HIS A 497 -32.50 -6.40 25.00
CA HIS A 497 -31.73 -7.64 24.91
C HIS A 497 -32.66 -8.87 24.96
N ASN A 498 -32.51 -9.82 24.03
CA ASN A 498 -33.11 -11.15 24.14
C ASN A 498 -32.07 -12.21 23.77
N ASN A 499 -31.88 -13.22 24.62
CA ASN A 499 -30.75 -14.15 24.56
C ASN A 499 -30.85 -15.25 23.48
N ASN A 500 -31.90 -15.24 22.65
CA ASN A 500 -32.14 -16.23 21.60
C ASN A 500 -32.27 -15.61 20.19
N ILE A 501 -31.34 -14.74 19.83
CA ILE A 501 -31.28 -14.19 18.46
C ILE A 501 -30.18 -14.93 17.69
N SER A 502 -30.45 -16.13 17.20
CA SER A 502 -29.70 -16.75 16.11
C SER A 502 -30.65 -17.09 14.97
N GLN A 503 -30.27 -16.74 13.74
CA GLN A 503 -31.00 -16.89 12.47
C GLN A 503 -32.28 -16.05 12.23
N LYS A 504 -33.05 -15.60 13.22
CA LYS A 504 -34.27 -14.76 12.99
C LYS A 504 -34.05 -13.23 12.92
N ALA A 505 -32.81 -12.75 13.00
CA ALA A 505 -32.50 -11.32 13.16
C ALA A 505 -32.86 -10.46 11.93
N GLU A 506 -32.84 -11.02 10.72
CA GLU A 506 -33.13 -10.27 9.49
C GLU A 506 -34.58 -9.75 9.44
N ASN A 507 -35.49 -10.35 10.22
CA ASN A 507 -36.89 -9.94 10.28
C ASN A 507 -37.22 -9.01 11.48
N LEU A 508 -36.25 -8.74 12.37
CA LEU A 508 -36.48 -7.96 13.60
C LEU A 508 -35.93 -6.53 13.55
N PHE A 509 -35.07 -6.21 12.59
CA PHE A 509 -34.42 -4.91 12.47
C PHE A 509 -34.67 -4.29 11.09
N ALA A 510 -35.13 -3.05 11.08
CA ALA A 510 -35.06 -2.21 9.89
C ALA A 510 -33.64 -1.62 9.81
N ILE A 511 -33.02 -1.77 8.63
CA ILE A 511 -31.71 -1.20 8.33
C ILE A 511 -31.92 0.22 7.80
N HIS A 512 -31.43 1.23 8.52
CA HIS A 512 -31.51 2.61 8.06
C HIS A 512 -30.28 3.01 7.26
N LYS A 513 -30.47 3.42 6.00
CA LYS A 513 -29.38 3.78 5.08
C LYS A 513 -28.53 4.94 5.64
N ILE A 514 -27.24 4.69 5.80
CA ILE A 514 -26.24 5.69 6.23
C ILE A 514 -25.39 6.13 5.03
N ASP A 515 -25.02 7.42 4.97
CA ASP A 515 -24.18 7.96 3.91
C ASP A 515 -22.75 7.38 3.95
N GLY A 516 -22.23 6.99 2.77
CA GLY A 516 -20.92 6.36 2.59
C GLY A 516 -19.78 7.34 2.34
N ASP A 517 -19.64 8.37 3.17
CA ASP A 517 -18.65 9.45 3.01
C ASP A 517 -17.37 9.27 3.84
N GLY A 518 -17.13 8.06 4.35
CA GLY A 518 -16.04 7.77 5.30
C GLY A 518 -16.36 8.11 6.76
N ASN A 519 -17.54 8.67 7.06
CA ASN A 519 -18.02 8.89 8.44
C ASN A 519 -19.18 7.98 8.82
N CYS A 520 -19.41 6.88 8.08
CA CYS A 520 -20.58 6.03 8.23
C CYS A 520 -20.75 5.47 9.65
N GLY A 521 -19.66 5.18 10.37
CA GLY A 521 -19.72 4.76 11.77
C GLY A 521 -20.29 5.83 12.70
N PHE A 522 -19.73 7.05 12.67
CA PHE A 522 -20.24 8.18 13.45
C PHE A 522 -21.66 8.60 13.04
N ARG A 523 -21.99 8.48 11.75
CA ARG A 523 -23.35 8.75 11.23
C ARG A 523 -24.36 7.73 11.71
N ALA A 524 -23.98 6.44 11.78
CA ALA A 524 -24.84 5.40 12.34
C ALA A 524 -25.14 5.67 13.81
N VAL A 525 -24.12 6.00 14.62
CA VAL A 525 -24.30 6.36 16.03
C VAL A 525 -25.13 7.63 16.19
N SER A 526 -24.84 8.68 15.40
CA SER A 526 -25.65 9.92 15.36
C SER A 526 -27.12 9.61 15.09
N TYR A 527 -27.40 8.78 14.09
CA TYR A 527 -28.76 8.43 13.72
C TYR A 527 -29.48 7.67 14.84
N LEU A 528 -28.81 6.74 15.51
CA LEU A 528 -29.40 5.99 16.62
C LEU A 528 -29.67 6.86 17.85
N LEU A 529 -28.86 7.89 18.10
CA LEU A 529 -29.02 8.80 19.23
C LEU A 529 -30.04 9.92 18.97
N THR A 530 -30.16 10.38 17.73
CA THR A 530 -30.87 11.63 17.39
C THR A 530 -31.93 11.50 16.31
N GLY A 531 -32.04 10.33 15.66
CA GLY A 531 -32.84 10.15 14.45
C GLY A 531 -32.28 10.86 13.21
N THR A 532 -31.09 11.47 13.28
CA THR A 532 -30.44 12.16 12.16
C THR A 532 -28.94 11.89 12.07
N GLN A 533 -28.39 11.91 10.86
CA GLN A 533 -26.95 11.74 10.63
C GLN A 533 -26.15 13.06 10.79
N LYS A 534 -26.83 14.20 11.01
CA LYS A 534 -26.23 15.54 10.98
C LYS A 534 -25.14 15.76 12.03
N TYR A 535 -25.18 15.05 13.16
CA TYR A 535 -24.29 15.28 14.31
C TYR A 535 -23.03 14.38 14.32
N HIS A 536 -22.79 13.62 13.27
CA HIS A 536 -21.63 12.71 13.17
C HIS A 536 -20.28 13.41 13.38
N TRP A 537 -20.13 14.67 12.92
CA TRP A 537 -18.90 15.43 13.09
C TRP A 537 -18.67 15.87 14.54
N ARG A 538 -19.75 16.16 15.31
CA ARG A 538 -19.67 16.47 16.75
C ARG A 538 -19.21 15.24 17.53
N LEU A 539 -19.83 14.09 17.27
CA LEU A 539 -19.41 12.81 17.87
C LEU A 539 -17.93 12.51 17.63
N ARG A 540 -17.46 12.75 16.40
CA ARG A 540 -16.05 12.57 16.03
C ARG A 540 -15.13 13.53 16.78
N LEU A 541 -15.51 14.79 16.89
CA LEU A 541 -14.73 15.80 17.61
C LEU A 541 -14.63 15.46 19.10
N ILE A 542 -15.72 15.01 19.72
CA ILE A 542 -15.75 14.63 21.13
C ILE A 542 -14.89 13.40 21.37
N ALA A 543 -15.00 12.36 20.53
CA ALA A 543 -14.14 11.19 20.61
C ALA A 543 -12.65 11.54 20.47
N THR A 544 -12.33 12.50 19.60
CA THR A 544 -10.95 13.02 19.43
C THR A 544 -10.45 13.77 20.65
N ASN A 545 -11.28 14.63 21.22
CA ASN A 545 -10.92 15.38 22.41
C ASN A 545 -10.73 14.44 23.61
N GLU A 546 -11.60 13.45 23.76
CA GLU A 546 -11.50 12.43 24.80
C GLU A 546 -10.19 11.63 24.69
N LEU A 547 -9.81 11.20 23.48
CA LEU A 547 -8.54 10.52 23.23
C LEU A 547 -7.31 11.44 23.43
N ALA A 548 -7.47 12.75 23.25
CA ALA A 548 -6.39 13.71 23.46
C ALA A 548 -6.19 14.05 24.94
N VAL A 549 -7.28 14.30 25.67
CA VAL A 549 -7.29 14.75 27.06
C VAL A 549 -6.98 13.60 28.01
N ASN A 550 -7.64 12.44 27.84
CA ASN A 550 -7.48 11.28 28.71
C ASN A 550 -6.43 10.31 28.15
N ALA A 551 -5.27 10.86 27.75
CA ALA A 551 -4.20 10.14 27.06
C ALA A 551 -3.76 8.87 27.79
N GLU A 552 -3.54 8.96 29.11
CA GLU A 552 -3.05 7.84 29.91
C GLU A 552 -4.07 6.68 29.98
N LYS A 553 -5.35 7.00 30.18
CA LYS A 553 -6.45 6.02 30.17
C LYS A 553 -6.47 5.26 28.84
N TRP A 554 -6.42 6.00 27.74
CA TRP A 554 -6.56 5.42 26.41
C TRP A 554 -5.28 4.78 25.87
N ASP A 555 -4.10 5.20 26.31
CA ASP A 555 -2.83 4.56 25.98
C ASP A 555 -2.78 3.10 26.46
N ARG A 556 -3.45 2.78 27.58
CA ARG A 556 -3.54 1.40 28.11
C ARG A 556 -4.52 0.51 27.34
N ILE A 557 -5.54 1.10 26.71
CA ILE A 557 -6.65 0.37 26.09
C ILE A 557 -6.46 0.26 24.57
N VAL A 558 -6.16 1.38 23.92
CA VAL A 558 -6.03 1.52 22.45
C VAL A 558 -4.57 1.46 22.00
N GLY A 559 -3.63 1.70 22.91
CA GLY A 559 -2.21 1.78 22.58
C GLY A 559 -1.78 3.18 22.13
N ARG A 560 -0.60 3.60 22.61
CA ARG A 560 -0.08 4.96 22.42
C ARG A 560 0.12 5.36 20.95
N GLY A 561 0.60 4.44 20.12
CA GLY A 561 0.82 4.69 18.70
C GLY A 561 -0.48 4.97 17.94
N GLU A 562 -1.51 4.18 18.21
CA GLU A 562 -2.81 4.28 17.54
C GLU A 562 -3.57 5.53 18.00
N ARG A 563 -3.54 5.84 19.29
CA ARG A 563 -4.12 7.08 19.84
C ARG A 563 -3.47 8.33 19.26
N LEU A 564 -2.14 8.40 19.20
CA LEU A 564 -1.44 9.57 18.66
C LEU A 564 -1.71 9.78 17.16
N LEU A 565 -1.73 8.69 16.39
CA LEU A 565 -2.10 8.72 14.98
C LEU A 565 -3.51 9.30 14.81
N TYR A 566 -4.46 8.86 15.64
CA TYR A 566 -5.83 9.34 15.62
C TYR A 566 -5.96 10.82 15.96
N VAL A 567 -5.41 11.24 17.10
CA VAL A 567 -5.50 12.64 17.56
C VAL A 567 -4.84 13.57 16.54
N HIS A 568 -3.70 13.16 15.96
CA HIS A 568 -3.06 13.93 14.90
C HIS A 568 -3.96 14.06 13.66
N GLN A 569 -4.49 12.94 13.14
CA GLN A 569 -5.35 12.94 11.96
C GLN A 569 -6.63 13.77 12.16
N ALA A 570 -7.29 13.61 13.31
CA ALA A 570 -8.51 14.33 13.61
C ALA A 570 -8.26 15.83 13.85
N ARG A 571 -7.12 16.23 14.40
CA ARG A 571 -6.71 17.65 14.49
C ARG A 571 -6.37 18.25 13.13
N GLN A 572 -5.73 17.49 12.24
CA GLN A 572 -5.52 17.93 10.85
C GLN A 572 -6.87 18.16 10.14
N LEU A 573 -7.86 17.30 10.41
CA LEU A 573 -9.20 17.42 9.85
C LEU A 573 -10.04 18.54 10.46
N ALA A 574 -9.92 18.79 11.78
CA ALA A 574 -10.60 19.91 12.44
C ALA A 574 -10.09 21.29 11.98
N ARG A 575 -8.84 21.37 11.50
CA ARG A 575 -8.25 22.59 10.91
C ARG A 575 -8.74 22.86 9.48
N MET A 576 -9.37 21.88 8.83
CA MET A 576 -9.90 22.02 7.47
C MET A 576 -11.41 22.31 7.56
N ALA A 577 -11.79 23.57 7.30
CA ALA A 577 -13.17 24.08 7.29
C ALA A 577 -14.13 23.23 6.39
N PRO A 578 -15.48 23.37 6.52
CA PRO A 578 -16.44 22.39 6.01
C PRO A 578 -16.55 22.45 4.49
N ARG A 579 -15.65 21.77 3.78
CA ARG A 579 -15.80 21.47 2.36
C ARG A 579 -16.36 20.06 2.20
N PRO A 580 -17.19 19.83 1.16
CA PRO A 580 -17.70 18.50 0.88
C PRO A 580 -16.52 17.56 0.61
N PHE A 581 -16.37 16.58 1.50
CA PHE A 581 -15.25 15.66 1.57
C PHE A 581 -15.13 14.81 0.30
N ALA A 582 -13.96 14.85 -0.34
CA ALA A 582 -13.55 13.84 -1.30
C ALA A 582 -12.69 12.79 -0.58
N GLN A 583 -13.31 11.64 -0.29
CA GLN A 583 -12.71 10.29 -0.23
C GLN A 583 -11.29 10.16 0.35
N GLN A 584 -11.08 10.52 1.61
CA GLN A 584 -10.02 9.87 2.40
C GLN A 584 -10.65 8.69 3.16
N GLU A 585 -10.08 7.50 2.99
CA GLU A 585 -10.53 6.24 3.58
C GLU A 585 -10.37 6.25 5.11
N TRP A 586 -11.29 6.91 5.81
CA TRP A 586 -11.42 6.75 7.24
C TRP A 586 -12.45 5.68 7.53
N TYR A 587 -12.02 4.66 8.28
CA TYR A 587 -12.90 3.64 8.81
C TYR A 587 -12.95 3.83 10.32
N LEU A 588 -14.16 3.98 10.86
CA LEU A 588 -14.37 3.84 12.29
C LEU A 588 -13.91 2.41 12.69
N ASN A 589 -12.77 2.30 13.36
CA ASN A 589 -12.32 1.04 13.95
C ASN A 589 -13.03 0.77 15.29
N ASN A 590 -12.75 -0.40 15.87
CA ASN A 590 -13.32 -0.85 17.13
C ASN A 590 -12.98 0.07 18.32
N ASP A 591 -11.79 0.66 18.35
CA ASP A 591 -11.35 1.54 19.44
C ASP A 591 -12.18 2.80 19.52
N HIS A 592 -12.58 3.36 18.36
CA HIS A 592 -13.48 4.51 18.35
C HIS A 592 -14.87 4.17 18.86
N LEU A 593 -15.38 2.98 18.57
CA LEU A 593 -16.66 2.52 19.10
C LEU A 593 -16.59 2.36 20.61
N PHE A 594 -15.45 1.90 21.13
CA PHE A 594 -15.21 1.75 22.55
C PHE A 594 -15.06 3.10 23.28
N VAL A 595 -14.39 4.07 22.66
CA VAL A 595 -14.33 5.45 23.17
C VAL A 595 -15.72 6.10 23.16
N LEU A 596 -16.47 5.95 22.07
CA LEU A 596 -17.83 6.45 21.95
C LEU A 596 -18.77 5.82 22.98
N SER A 597 -18.71 4.50 23.19
CA SER A 597 -19.53 3.82 24.21
C SER A 597 -19.22 4.36 25.61
N SER A 598 -17.95 4.64 25.90
CA SER A 598 -17.54 5.28 27.16
C SER A 598 -18.04 6.72 27.30
N ILE A 599 -18.09 7.51 26.23
CA ILE A 599 -18.52 8.92 26.26
C ILE A 599 -20.03 9.03 26.45
N ILE A 600 -20.79 8.25 25.68
CA ILE A 600 -22.27 8.32 25.70
C ILE A 600 -22.87 7.46 26.81
N ASN A 601 -22.05 6.68 27.51
CA ASN A 601 -22.45 5.75 28.57
C ASN A 601 -23.53 4.74 28.11
N MET A 602 -23.35 4.18 26.90
CA MET A 602 -24.24 3.16 26.34
C MET A 602 -23.41 2.07 25.68
N ASN A 603 -23.92 0.83 25.71
CA ASN A 603 -23.28 -0.26 24.98
C ASN A 603 -23.50 -0.09 23.48
N ILE A 604 -22.47 -0.40 22.68
CA ILE A 604 -22.58 -0.42 21.22
C ILE A 604 -22.30 -1.84 20.72
N TYR A 605 -23.31 -2.46 20.14
CA TYR A 605 -23.23 -3.77 19.50
C TYR A 605 -22.97 -3.59 18.02
N THR A 606 -21.85 -4.15 17.55
CA THR A 606 -21.57 -4.28 16.13
C THR A 606 -21.94 -5.68 15.65
N VAL A 607 -22.90 -5.75 14.74
CA VAL A 607 -23.34 -6.98 14.10
C VAL A 607 -22.69 -7.07 12.72
N CYS A 608 -21.95 -8.14 12.46
CA CYS A 608 -21.47 -8.46 11.11
C CYS A 608 -21.91 -9.87 10.73
N LYS A 609 -21.88 -10.21 9.43
CA LYS A 609 -22.40 -11.48 8.90
C LYS A 609 -21.83 -12.73 9.58
N SER A 610 -20.63 -12.67 10.12
CA SER A 610 -19.94 -13.83 10.72
C SER A 610 -19.66 -13.72 12.22
N LYS A 611 -19.78 -12.52 12.83
CA LYS A 611 -19.41 -12.28 14.24
C LYS A 611 -20.23 -11.15 14.87
N ARG A 612 -20.44 -11.23 16.18
CA ARG A 612 -20.95 -10.12 17.00
C ARG A 612 -19.82 -9.60 17.87
N THR A 613 -19.66 -8.29 17.92
CA THR A 613 -18.72 -7.63 18.83
C THR A 613 -19.48 -6.64 19.69
N LEU A 614 -19.30 -6.73 21.00
CA LEU A 614 -19.92 -5.85 21.99
C LEU A 614 -18.86 -4.90 22.54
N PHE A 615 -19.16 -3.60 22.49
CA PHE A 615 -18.37 -2.55 23.12
C PHE A 615 -19.16 -1.99 24.31
N GLN A 616 -18.59 -2.10 25.51
CA GLN A 616 -19.21 -1.64 26.75
C GLN A 616 -18.52 -0.36 27.25
N PRO A 617 -19.23 0.55 27.93
CA PRO A 617 -18.60 1.67 28.62
C PRO A 617 -17.59 1.15 29.65
N HIS A 618 -16.39 1.73 29.68
CA HIS A 618 -15.41 1.39 30.71
C HIS A 618 -15.80 2.12 32.01
N SER A 619 -16.51 1.44 32.91
CA SER A 619 -16.70 1.96 34.27
C SER A 619 -15.41 1.74 35.07
N SER A 620 -14.76 2.82 35.51
CA SER A 620 -13.62 2.76 36.44
C SER A 620 -14.04 2.42 37.88
N LEU A 621 -15.26 1.89 38.08
CA LEU A 621 -15.89 1.70 39.40
C LEU A 621 -16.39 0.26 39.64
N GLY A 622 -15.95 -0.73 38.85
CA GLY A 622 -16.35 -2.12 39.08
C GLY A 622 -17.84 -2.39 38.83
N TYR A 623 -18.52 -1.52 38.09
CA TYR A 623 -19.89 -1.75 37.65
C TYR A 623 -19.87 -2.81 36.55
N ARG A 624 -20.19 -4.06 36.90
CA ARG A 624 -20.66 -5.04 35.92
C ARG A 624 -21.92 -4.45 35.30
N SER A 625 -21.90 -4.17 34.00
CA SER A 625 -23.09 -3.71 33.28
C SER A 625 -24.22 -4.71 33.54
N ASN A 626 -25.33 -4.25 34.08
CA ASN A 626 -26.52 -5.10 34.14
C ASN A 626 -27.03 -5.24 32.71
N GLU A 627 -27.52 -6.42 32.32
CA GLU A 627 -28.13 -6.67 30.99
C GLU A 627 -29.31 -5.73 30.66
N ALA A 628 -29.73 -4.88 31.60
CA ALA A 628 -30.75 -3.84 31.47
C ALA A 628 -30.23 -2.48 30.96
N ASP A 629 -28.93 -2.32 30.70
CA ASP A 629 -28.37 -1.07 30.20
C ASP A 629 -28.75 -0.81 28.72
N PRO A 630 -28.89 0.46 28.31
CA PRO A 630 -29.32 0.80 26.97
C PRO A 630 -28.27 0.49 25.90
N ASN A 631 -28.74 -0.07 24.78
CA ASN A 631 -27.89 -0.67 23.75
C ASN A 631 -28.13 -0.04 22.37
N LEU A 632 -27.06 0.37 21.69
CA LEU A 632 -27.04 0.77 20.29
C LEU A 632 -26.65 -0.41 19.42
N PHE A 633 -27.36 -0.64 18.31
CA PHE A 633 -27.04 -1.71 17.36
C PHE A 633 -26.65 -1.11 16.01
N ILE A 634 -25.41 -1.40 15.58
CA ILE A 634 -24.91 -1.02 14.27
C ILE A 634 -24.54 -2.27 13.47
N TRP A 635 -24.90 -2.27 12.20
CA TRP A 635 -24.54 -3.32 11.26
C TRP A 635 -23.29 -2.92 10.48
N PHE A 636 -22.27 -3.79 10.47
CA PHE A 636 -21.06 -3.60 9.69
C PHE A 636 -20.99 -4.62 8.55
N ALA A 637 -21.08 -4.12 7.32
CA ALA A 637 -20.87 -4.93 6.11
C ALA A 637 -20.20 -4.12 5.03
N HIS A 638 -19.32 -4.76 4.24
CA HIS A 638 -18.65 -4.15 3.10
C HIS A 638 -17.93 -2.83 3.43
N ARG A 639 -17.29 -2.76 4.61
CA ARG A 639 -16.61 -1.57 5.14
C ARG A 639 -17.52 -0.37 5.37
N HIS A 640 -18.82 -0.62 5.58
CA HIS A 640 -19.83 0.40 5.81
C HIS A 640 -20.63 0.08 7.06
N PHE A 641 -20.76 1.07 7.94
CA PHE A 641 -21.64 0.98 9.11
C PHE A 641 -23.03 1.49 8.77
N THR A 642 -24.04 0.77 9.25
CA THR A 642 -25.44 1.10 9.05
C THR A 642 -26.16 1.02 10.39
N ALA A 643 -27.17 1.86 10.62
CA ALA A 643 -27.93 1.84 11.87
C ALA A 643 -29.01 0.75 11.82
N CYS A 644 -29.12 -0.05 12.89
CA CYS A 644 -30.20 -1.02 13.07
C CYS A 644 -31.25 -0.45 14.02
N VAL A 645 -32.47 -0.27 13.53
CA VAL A 645 -33.59 0.23 14.33
C VAL A 645 -34.70 -0.81 14.39
N ARG A 646 -35.49 -0.81 15.47
CA ARG A 646 -36.69 -1.63 15.52
C ARG A 646 -37.73 -1.06 14.55
N PRO A 647 -38.39 -1.87 13.70
CA PRO A 647 -39.59 -1.44 12.99
C PRO A 647 -40.63 -0.93 14.00
N ARG A 648 -41.29 0.18 13.67
CA ARG A 648 -42.39 0.72 14.49
C ARG A 648 -43.60 -0.20 14.48
#